data_AF-C2MCG6-F1
#
_entry.id   AF-C2MCG6-F1
#
_cell.length_a   1.000
_cell.length_b   1.000
_cell.length_c   1.000
_cell.angle_alpha   90.00
_cell.angle_beta   90.00
_cell.angle_gamma   90.00
#
_symmetry.space_group_name_H-M   'P 1'
#
loop_
_entity.id
_entity.type
_entity.pdbx_description
1 polymer ?
#
loop_
_entity_poly.entity_id
_entity_poly.type
_entity_poly.pdbx_seq_one_letter_code
_entity_poly.pdbx_strand_id
1 'polypeptide(L)'
;MTRLTKYTIQLISGLLLALLTAGCVADRNVSDCITEGEDVELEFAVQVPALETSLRGLDATQEQAVKDIQLLVFNTQNAQGDNLGEPDETFAYEAEVKSKTQEGNTIRIRCGLKASPDKPMRVVCIANAPTKINTTDFTNKTKKTILEDDQMKKNFTAAWPTEGNSYYIPMWGESDKQTVTRNTKFNSCDVTGLGGTGVNQDNAGVIHLVRALARIDVGINFDEDIKGEKGKGSTDFKIKSVRVYRYATSMYMTGTQSTTFNFNGTAREAKPHTPEGVNPAVDTKPLKFEATEGVNDYVRNIYIPEISNQGDKNQRTCLVIGGYYNNSDKETYYRVDFIKREDGKPADKITKKLDVLRNHRYRFNITKIKGPGTSTPGEALTTEPVNISCDVVVWDEADIDKIMYDGQYYLSVSKDKFHFGKDATSESYKIRTNWPKGYKIVDKDGNEWAKTGTQGAWAYFTEPAGQTFKENKDMTSTVNVLENTTGKVRTITAKELFVKAGRIKWPLQITQSDKIELDVKVYEYKDGKWDPSKPINSWDFQTDVNYDFRVVFTPGADLERISLQFAEHFDWHRTDINKEAGYALYTVKLKKNSVPEDRFSLVETSRFRVTKGGVEAHTDFVTRYLKYDAIPYGDVALTKNMLKYDEVYPLSDISQKFYIKATAPYKLSVKKITIPQGDDDGKTELIVKGWKDGTEVQKEELGTILTGRKVQFEPYDYISGGCRYQGQEVIQASVTFELSSTDPSKPFETKTFTISLLSALLQPEANSYIMKLGQMPILIPCSQINRAADFYDQFADNFDLNCEYMLEKNYVKQKQVEEIKRGGGWHLNRLESTDTNWDGQIVWSTLTKAGNNPGLTVEKKRLTIRGRNYILVRLNEPKYSTPNDNPNPGTALVAAVKGGKVLWSWMIWVVGIRTDDEPDYPWLTRVGTTKSPKPYMNRNLGATRWAGSHLDPSFDIRKVGLYYQFGRPTPFHGEGKASGIGISTYESKSVDKVYYNTSLVPEKELTKMPIITGGGNGNAFWPMRMLIERPTQMCHRESNEGYIYEMGVLVGGTTTVRAAALWQGTDQMVLKNDARTKALYRTKKTPLDPCPYGWKVPAAGAIESMPITAREDLYLPLSGFFAAGNINDLRIGPADSGIGRFSAFHSATPYSNVDYSPLYFRLHWGNAWAYIYTNGDLRRCMAGAVPILPIECEDETDYLNYTEEGFKSLHNIF
;
A
#
# COMPACT_ATOMS: atom_id res chain seq x y z
N MET A 1 -6.67 -26.64 -21.54
CA MET A 1 -7.58 -25.93 -20.62
C MET A 1 -6.84 -24.73 -20.01
N THR A 2 -6.69 -23.64 -20.77
CA THR A 2 -5.70 -22.58 -20.42
C THR A 2 -6.12 -21.17 -20.85
N ARG A 3 -7.40 -20.96 -21.24
CA ARG A 3 -7.93 -19.65 -21.63
C ARG A 3 -9.07 -19.11 -20.74
N LEU A 4 -9.74 -19.93 -19.91
CA LEU A 4 -10.80 -19.44 -19.03
C LEU A 4 -10.27 -18.66 -17.80
N THR A 5 -9.12 -19.02 -17.24
CA THR A 5 -8.68 -18.49 -15.93
C THR A 5 -8.32 -17.01 -15.93
N LYS A 6 -7.79 -16.46 -17.04
CA LYS A 6 -7.43 -15.02 -17.12
C LYS A 6 -8.64 -14.11 -17.24
N TYR A 7 -9.66 -14.51 -18.01
CA TYR A 7 -10.90 -13.71 -18.13
C TYR A 7 -11.70 -13.72 -16.84
N THR A 8 -11.79 -14.84 -16.13
CA THR A 8 -12.49 -14.89 -14.84
C THR A 8 -11.81 -14.04 -13.78
N ILE A 9 -10.48 -13.98 -13.72
CA ILE A 9 -9.76 -13.09 -12.78
C ILE A 9 -9.98 -11.61 -13.15
N GLN A 10 -9.91 -11.23 -14.43
CA GLN A 10 -10.18 -9.83 -14.82
C GLN A 10 -11.65 -9.42 -14.66
N LEU A 11 -12.61 -10.32 -14.86
CA LEU A 11 -14.03 -10.07 -14.54
C LEU A 11 -14.28 -10.00 -13.04
N ILE A 12 -13.62 -10.82 -12.21
CA ILE A 12 -13.76 -10.77 -10.75
C ILE A 12 -13.07 -9.52 -10.18
N SER A 13 -11.87 -9.15 -10.65
CA SER A 13 -11.22 -7.89 -10.26
C SER A 13 -11.99 -6.66 -10.77
N GLY A 14 -12.58 -6.73 -11.97
CA GLY A 14 -13.46 -5.69 -12.50
C GLY A 14 -14.77 -5.57 -11.73
N LEU A 15 -15.42 -6.69 -11.35
CA LEU A 15 -16.60 -6.67 -10.49
C LEU A 15 -16.26 -6.26 -9.06
N LEU A 16 -15.13 -6.64 -8.48
CA LEU A 16 -14.72 -6.14 -7.16
C LEU A 16 -14.49 -4.64 -7.19
N LEU A 17 -13.83 -4.11 -8.23
CA LEU A 17 -13.61 -2.67 -8.37
C LEU A 17 -14.92 -1.92 -8.61
N ALA A 18 -15.85 -2.49 -9.38
CA ALA A 18 -17.19 -1.93 -9.58
C ALA A 18 -18.07 -2.01 -8.32
N LEU A 19 -18.02 -3.11 -7.56
CA LEU A 19 -18.74 -3.29 -6.29
C LEU A 19 -18.16 -2.40 -5.17
N LEU A 20 -16.86 -2.07 -5.22
CA LEU A 20 -16.23 -1.08 -4.37
C LEU A 20 -16.61 0.38 -4.73
N THR A 21 -17.20 0.62 -5.92
CA THR A 21 -17.62 1.96 -6.37
C THR A 21 -19.14 2.14 -6.52
N ALA A 22 -19.94 1.09 -6.33
CA ALA A 22 -21.40 1.11 -6.55
C ALA A 22 -22.24 0.73 -5.31
N GLY A 23 -21.62 0.55 -4.14
CA GLY A 23 -22.32 0.60 -2.85
C GLY A 23 -22.45 2.06 -2.39
N CYS A 24 -23.67 2.50 -2.07
CA CYS A 24 -24.02 3.87 -1.64
C CYS A 24 -22.96 4.51 -0.73
N VAL A 25 -22.49 5.74 -0.95
CA VAL A 25 -23.27 6.99 -1.12
C VAL A 25 -24.24 7.23 0.05
N ALA A 26 -23.74 6.97 1.27
CA ALA A 26 -24.04 7.66 2.54
C ALA A 26 -23.05 7.12 3.59
N ASP A 27 -22.74 7.90 4.64
CA ASP A 27 -22.00 7.50 5.84
C ASP A 27 -20.60 6.87 5.67
N ARG A 28 -19.60 7.72 5.36
CA ARG A 28 -18.19 7.48 5.70
C ARG A 28 -17.46 8.74 6.18
N ASN A 29 -17.93 9.40 7.24
CA ASN A 29 -17.10 10.37 7.97
C ASN A 29 -16.08 9.62 8.85
N VAL A 30 -15.08 9.01 8.20
CA VAL A 30 -13.92 8.37 8.83
C VAL A 30 -12.85 9.43 9.04
N SER A 31 -12.70 9.92 10.27
CA SER A 31 -11.55 10.74 10.65
C SER A 31 -10.36 9.81 10.93
N ASP A 32 -9.44 9.72 9.96
CA ASP A 32 -8.17 9.00 10.10
C ASP A 32 -6.96 9.95 9.98
N CYS A 33 -6.11 9.87 11.02
CA CYS A 33 -4.66 10.11 11.09
C CYS A 33 -4.04 11.48 11.52
N ILE A 34 -3.43 11.43 12.73
CA ILE A 34 -2.07 11.89 13.14
C ILE A 34 -1.75 13.40 13.24
N THR A 35 -1.47 13.87 14.48
CA THR A 35 -0.27 14.63 14.98
C THR A 35 -0.52 15.08 16.44
N GLU A 36 0.51 15.36 17.24
CA GLU A 36 0.41 16.14 18.50
C GLU A 36 1.41 17.31 18.45
N GLY A 37 0.91 18.51 18.64
CA GLY A 37 1.64 19.77 18.73
C GLY A 37 0.64 20.85 19.17
N GLU A 38 1.03 22.13 19.17
CA GLU A 38 0.05 23.21 19.36
C GLU A 38 -0.99 23.24 18.23
N ASP A 39 -0.70 22.65 17.07
CA ASP A 39 -1.63 22.45 15.96
C ASP A 39 -2.23 21.04 15.96
N VAL A 40 -3.56 20.96 16.03
CA VAL A 40 -4.38 19.78 15.80
C VAL A 40 -4.71 19.70 14.31
N GLU A 41 -4.35 18.59 13.65
CA GLU A 41 -4.87 18.29 12.31
C GLU A 41 -6.28 17.70 12.45
N LEU A 42 -7.27 18.35 11.84
CA LEU A 42 -8.66 17.90 11.82
C LEU A 42 -9.17 17.77 10.39
N GLU A 43 -9.95 16.72 10.15
CA GLU A 43 -10.77 16.55 8.95
C GLU A 43 -12.25 16.76 9.31
N PHE A 44 -12.92 17.70 8.63
CA PHE A 44 -14.36 17.89 8.73
C PHE A 44 -15.00 18.04 7.35
N ALA A 45 -16.30 17.78 7.27
CA ALA A 45 -17.05 17.90 6.04
C ALA A 45 -17.69 19.30 5.91
N VAL A 46 -17.82 19.75 4.68
CA VAL A 46 -18.46 21.00 4.29
C VAL A 46 -19.48 20.71 3.21
N GLN A 47 -20.74 21.07 3.44
CA GLN A 47 -21.84 20.83 2.50
C GLN A 47 -22.05 22.04 1.60
N VAL A 48 -21.96 21.80 0.30
CA VAL A 48 -22.42 22.73 -0.74
C VAL A 48 -23.92 22.50 -0.96
N PRO A 49 -24.75 23.55 -1.11
CA PRO A 49 -26.19 23.38 -1.36
C PRO A 49 -26.46 22.57 -2.64
N ALA A 50 -27.28 21.54 -2.51
CA ALA A 50 -27.51 20.54 -3.55
C ALA A 50 -28.32 21.11 -4.72
N LEU A 51 -28.14 20.52 -5.91
CA LEU A 51 -29.01 20.69 -7.08
C LEU A 51 -29.07 19.36 -7.83
N GLU A 52 -30.25 18.96 -8.30
CA GLU A 52 -30.43 17.74 -9.10
C GLU A 52 -30.87 18.07 -10.54
N THR A 53 -30.00 17.74 -11.52
CA THR A 53 -30.18 17.93 -12.98
C THR A 53 -30.21 19.42 -13.43
N SER A 54 -30.05 19.83 -14.68
CA SER A 54 -29.87 19.16 -16.00
C SER A 54 -28.97 19.98 -16.99
N LEU A 55 -29.19 19.90 -18.31
CA LEU A 55 -28.27 20.27 -19.41
C LEU A 55 -28.50 21.67 -20.04
N ARG A 56 -27.39 22.29 -20.54
CA ARG A 56 -27.23 23.61 -21.24
C ARG A 56 -27.13 24.85 -20.33
N GLY A 57 -25.91 25.39 -20.18
CA GLY A 57 -25.51 26.29 -19.09
C GLY A 57 -24.99 25.47 -17.89
N LEU A 58 -24.38 26.12 -16.89
CA LEU A 58 -23.81 25.46 -15.69
C LEU A 58 -24.66 24.27 -15.21
N ASP A 59 -24.03 23.09 -15.18
CA ASP A 59 -24.65 21.87 -14.67
C ASP A 59 -24.56 21.78 -13.14
N ALA A 60 -25.22 20.77 -12.57
CA ALA A 60 -25.25 20.55 -11.12
C ALA A 60 -23.86 20.35 -10.50
N THR A 61 -22.89 19.80 -11.26
CA THR A 61 -21.51 19.65 -10.80
C THR A 61 -20.76 20.99 -10.82
N GLN A 62 -20.98 21.83 -11.85
CA GLN A 62 -20.39 23.16 -11.95
C GLN A 62 -20.94 24.14 -10.91
N GLU A 63 -22.25 24.10 -10.60
CA GLU A 63 -22.85 24.90 -9.51
C GLU A 63 -22.44 24.43 -8.10
N GLN A 64 -21.91 23.21 -7.97
CA GLN A 64 -21.38 22.66 -6.72
C GLN A 64 -19.85 22.77 -6.62
N ALA A 65 -19.15 23.14 -7.70
CA ALA A 65 -17.69 23.08 -7.76
C ALA A 65 -17.03 24.12 -6.85
N VAL A 66 -16.11 23.66 -5.98
CA VAL A 66 -15.26 24.53 -5.16
C VAL A 66 -13.82 24.52 -5.68
N LYS A 67 -13.45 25.60 -6.36
CA LYS A 67 -12.09 25.83 -6.89
C LYS A 67 -11.10 26.00 -5.75
N ASP A 68 -11.41 26.85 -4.78
CA ASP A 68 -10.55 27.31 -3.68
C ASP A 68 -11.37 27.54 -2.41
N ILE A 69 -10.76 27.36 -1.24
CA ILE A 69 -11.40 27.58 0.06
C ILE A 69 -10.37 28.11 1.07
N GLN A 70 -10.75 29.14 1.83
CA GLN A 70 -10.00 29.68 2.97
C GLN A 70 -10.77 29.43 4.27
N LEU A 71 -10.04 29.21 5.36
CA LEU A 71 -10.58 29.00 6.70
C LEU A 71 -10.10 30.12 7.62
N LEU A 72 -11.04 30.90 8.16
CA LEU A 72 -10.76 31.97 9.12
C LEU A 72 -11.25 31.54 10.51
N VAL A 73 -10.38 31.57 11.51
CA VAL A 73 -10.69 31.13 12.88
C VAL A 73 -10.93 32.33 13.78
N PHE A 74 -11.99 32.26 14.59
CA PHE A 74 -12.43 33.34 15.49
C PHE A 74 -12.46 32.86 16.94
N ASN A 75 -12.02 33.74 17.84
CA ASN A 75 -12.17 33.58 19.29
C ASN A 75 -13.62 33.90 19.68
N THR A 76 -14.29 32.98 20.37
CA THR A 76 -15.69 33.17 20.76
C THR A 76 -15.88 33.74 22.17
N GLN A 77 -14.76 34.09 22.84
CA GLN A 77 -14.67 34.65 24.18
C GLN A 77 -13.67 35.82 24.23
N ASN A 78 -13.88 36.76 25.17
CA ASN A 78 -12.94 37.84 25.45
C ASN A 78 -11.73 37.35 26.28
N ALA A 79 -10.82 38.27 26.64
CA ALA A 79 -9.63 37.95 27.45
C ALA A 79 -9.97 37.49 28.89
N GLN A 80 -11.16 37.80 29.38
CA GLN A 80 -11.68 37.48 30.72
C GLN A 80 -12.46 36.14 30.74
N GLY A 81 -12.76 35.56 29.57
CA GLY A 81 -13.52 34.31 29.41
C GLY A 81 -15.02 34.50 29.14
N ASP A 82 -15.52 35.74 29.06
CA ASP A 82 -16.93 36.00 28.75
C ASP A 82 -17.21 35.71 27.27
N ASN A 83 -18.36 35.06 26.99
CA ASN A 83 -18.77 34.75 25.63
C ASN A 83 -19.09 36.01 24.81
N LEU A 84 -18.46 36.14 23.65
CA LEU A 84 -18.76 37.17 22.66
C LEU A 84 -20.02 36.80 21.86
N GLY A 85 -20.78 37.83 21.46
CA GLY A 85 -21.86 37.70 20.48
C GLY A 85 -21.30 37.31 19.11
N GLU A 86 -22.04 36.53 18.33
CA GLU A 86 -21.64 36.03 17.00
C GLU A 86 -20.94 37.07 16.08
N PRO A 87 -21.46 38.29 15.88
CA PRO A 87 -20.80 39.30 15.06
C PRO A 87 -19.56 39.95 15.70
N ASP A 88 -19.42 39.85 17.03
CA ASP A 88 -18.37 40.50 17.84
C ASP A 88 -17.17 39.58 18.12
N GLU A 89 -17.26 38.29 17.77
CA GLU A 89 -16.18 37.31 17.83
C GLU A 89 -14.93 37.86 17.11
N THR A 90 -13.75 37.80 17.73
CA THR A 90 -12.52 38.43 17.19
C THR A 90 -11.68 37.45 16.40
N PHE A 91 -11.05 37.91 15.32
CA PHE A 91 -10.18 37.06 14.51
C PHE A 91 -8.96 36.54 15.30
N ALA A 92 -8.68 35.25 15.15
CA ALA A 92 -7.56 34.56 15.79
C ALA A 92 -6.43 34.29 14.79
N TYR A 93 -6.70 33.58 13.69
CA TYR A 93 -5.73 33.24 12.64
C TYR A 93 -6.43 32.66 11.39
N GLU A 94 -5.71 32.62 10.26
CA GLU A 94 -6.08 31.83 9.07
C GLU A 94 -5.58 30.40 9.26
N ALA A 95 -6.45 29.41 9.13
CA ALA A 95 -6.07 28.00 9.28
C ALA A 95 -5.55 27.42 7.96
N GLU A 96 -4.47 26.64 8.03
CA GLU A 96 -3.87 26.03 6.84
C GLU A 96 -4.73 24.87 6.34
N VAL A 97 -5.24 24.99 5.11
CA VAL A 97 -5.91 23.90 4.39
C VAL A 97 -4.83 23.02 3.74
N LYS A 98 -4.62 21.83 4.31
CA LYS A 98 -3.60 20.87 3.85
C LYS A 98 -4.10 20.02 2.67
N SER A 99 -5.37 19.64 2.68
CA SER A 99 -6.01 19.00 1.52
C SER A 99 -7.52 19.24 1.49
N LYS A 100 -8.11 19.07 0.30
CA LYS A 100 -9.54 19.11 0.06
C LYS A 100 -9.93 18.03 -0.93
N THR A 101 -11.02 17.33 -0.68
CA THR A 101 -11.58 16.30 -1.57
C THR A 101 -13.08 16.53 -1.71
N GLN A 102 -13.58 16.65 -2.95
CA GLN A 102 -15.00 16.86 -3.22
C GLN A 102 -15.64 15.58 -3.76
N GLU A 103 -16.70 15.11 -3.08
CA GLU A 103 -17.54 13.97 -3.48
C GLU A 103 -18.99 14.46 -3.60
N GLY A 104 -19.43 14.71 -4.84
CA GLY A 104 -20.74 15.33 -5.09
C GLY A 104 -20.83 16.74 -4.47
N ASN A 105 -21.79 16.92 -3.57
CA ASN A 105 -22.04 18.17 -2.85
C ASN A 105 -21.36 18.23 -1.47
N THR A 106 -20.58 17.22 -1.07
CA THR A 106 -19.80 17.22 0.18
C THR A 106 -18.32 17.42 -0.12
N ILE A 107 -17.66 18.30 0.64
CA ILE A 107 -16.22 18.56 0.56
C ILE A 107 -15.59 18.21 1.90
N ARG A 108 -14.64 17.28 1.91
CA ARG A 108 -13.80 17.00 3.07
C ARG A 108 -12.64 17.97 3.07
N ILE A 109 -12.41 18.65 4.19
CA ILE A 109 -11.31 19.59 4.38
C ILE A 109 -10.45 19.08 5.52
N ARG A 110 -9.16 18.90 5.23
CA ARG A 110 -8.12 18.58 6.21
C ARG A 110 -7.32 19.85 6.48
N CYS A 111 -7.29 20.29 7.73
CA CYS A 111 -6.65 21.55 8.10
C CYS A 111 -5.89 21.48 9.43
N GLY A 112 -4.89 22.35 9.58
CA GLY A 112 -4.22 22.60 10.86
C GLY A 112 -4.93 23.70 11.64
N LEU A 113 -5.37 23.37 12.86
CA LEU A 113 -6.04 24.29 13.79
C LEU A 113 -5.33 24.27 15.14
N LYS A 114 -5.06 25.45 15.71
CA LYS A 114 -4.44 25.57 17.04
C LYS A 114 -5.34 24.99 18.12
N ALA A 115 -4.78 24.13 18.97
CA ALA A 115 -5.45 23.51 20.10
C ALA A 115 -6.02 24.57 21.04
N SER A 116 -7.27 24.36 21.47
CA SER A 116 -7.98 25.25 22.37
C SER A 116 -8.93 24.43 23.23
N PRO A 117 -8.41 23.62 24.18
CA PRO A 117 -9.21 22.71 24.99
C PRO A 117 -10.15 23.46 25.94
N ASP A 118 -9.74 24.63 26.43
CA ASP A 118 -10.46 25.41 27.45
C ASP A 118 -11.23 26.61 26.88
N LYS A 119 -11.09 26.90 25.58
CA LYS A 119 -11.71 28.07 24.93
C LYS A 119 -12.37 27.66 23.61
N PRO A 120 -13.70 27.84 23.46
CA PRO A 120 -14.36 27.56 22.19
C PRO A 120 -13.95 28.56 21.10
N MET A 121 -13.67 28.01 19.92
CA MET A 121 -13.37 28.73 18.68
C MET A 121 -14.49 28.52 17.66
N ARG A 122 -14.50 29.33 16.60
CA ARG A 122 -15.36 29.12 15.42
C ARG A 122 -14.54 29.17 14.15
N VAL A 123 -14.83 28.27 13.21
CA VAL A 123 -14.23 28.24 11.87
C VAL A 123 -15.24 28.81 10.87
N VAL A 124 -14.85 29.87 10.15
CA VAL A 124 -15.60 30.40 9.00
C VAL A 124 -14.94 29.89 7.72
N CYS A 125 -15.71 29.18 6.91
CA CYS A 125 -15.30 28.66 5.62
C CYS A 125 -15.72 29.64 4.51
N ILE A 126 -14.78 30.06 3.65
CA ILE A 126 -15.06 30.93 2.50
C ILE A 126 -14.56 30.24 1.23
N ALA A 127 -15.49 29.80 0.38
CA ALA A 127 -15.24 29.12 -0.87
C ALA A 127 -15.34 30.07 -2.07
N ASN A 128 -14.55 29.81 -3.12
CA ASN A 128 -14.62 30.49 -4.42
C ASN A 128 -14.48 32.02 -4.36
N ALA A 129 -13.74 32.56 -3.38
CA ALA A 129 -13.34 33.96 -3.38
C ALA A 129 -12.56 34.29 -4.68
N PRO A 130 -12.90 35.37 -5.42
CA PRO A 130 -12.22 35.73 -6.67
C PRO A 130 -10.72 36.05 -6.50
N THR A 131 -10.36 36.52 -5.31
CA THR A 131 -9.00 36.85 -4.87
C THR A 131 -8.79 36.28 -3.48
N LYS A 132 -7.57 35.81 -3.17
CA LYS A 132 -7.22 35.40 -1.81
C LYS A 132 -7.37 36.60 -0.86
N ILE A 133 -8.11 36.40 0.23
CA ILE A 133 -8.31 37.40 1.29
C ILE A 133 -7.01 37.56 2.06
N ASN A 134 -6.55 38.81 2.26
CA ASN A 134 -5.38 39.12 3.08
C ASN A 134 -5.80 39.30 4.54
N THR A 135 -5.27 38.43 5.41
CA THR A 135 -5.62 38.32 6.83
C THR A 135 -4.65 39.08 7.76
N THR A 136 -3.61 39.72 7.23
CA THR A 136 -2.55 40.37 8.01
C THR A 136 -3.09 41.50 8.90
N ASP A 137 -4.01 42.30 8.36
CA ASP A 137 -4.62 43.45 9.06
C ASP A 137 -5.93 43.09 9.78
N PHE A 138 -6.19 41.79 10.05
CA PHE A 138 -7.42 41.34 10.73
C PHE A 138 -7.27 41.17 12.24
N THR A 139 -6.05 41.23 12.77
CA THR A 139 -5.76 41.12 14.21
C THR A 139 -6.67 42.03 15.05
N ASN A 140 -7.38 41.44 16.02
CA ASN A 140 -8.36 42.10 16.90
C ASN A 140 -9.58 42.77 16.23
N LYS A 141 -9.78 42.68 14.90
CA LYS A 141 -11.04 43.07 14.26
C LYS A 141 -12.13 42.06 14.58
N THR A 142 -13.38 42.54 14.70
CA THR A 142 -14.55 41.68 14.89
C THR A 142 -14.92 40.96 13.60
N LYS A 143 -15.59 39.82 13.71
CA LYS A 143 -16.08 39.03 12.58
C LYS A 143 -16.92 39.87 11.64
N LYS A 144 -17.83 40.69 12.17
CA LYS A 144 -18.64 41.59 11.33
C LYS A 144 -17.76 42.54 10.50
N THR A 145 -16.78 43.21 11.12
CA THR A 145 -15.87 44.12 10.39
C THR A 145 -15.08 43.40 9.29
N ILE A 146 -14.71 42.14 9.50
CA ILE A 146 -13.97 41.34 8.51
C ILE A 146 -14.87 40.83 7.38
N LEU A 147 -16.07 40.34 7.70
CA LEU A 147 -17.00 39.79 6.70
C LEU A 147 -17.77 40.87 5.92
N GLU A 148 -17.69 42.13 6.36
CA GLU A 148 -18.16 43.34 5.66
C GLU A 148 -16.99 44.20 5.08
N ASP A 149 -15.74 43.74 5.16
CA ASP A 149 -14.53 44.41 4.64
C ASP A 149 -14.60 44.62 3.11
N ASP A 150 -13.86 45.60 2.57
CA ASP A 150 -13.82 45.86 1.13
C ASP A 150 -13.31 44.66 0.32
N GLN A 151 -12.45 43.81 0.91
CA GLN A 151 -12.01 42.55 0.28
C GLN A 151 -13.13 41.51 0.12
N MET A 152 -14.22 41.63 0.90
CA MET A 152 -15.40 40.75 0.82
C MET A 152 -16.47 41.28 -0.13
N LYS A 153 -16.29 42.49 -0.68
CA LYS A 153 -17.20 43.13 -1.63
C LYS A 153 -16.81 42.75 -3.06
N LYS A 154 -17.78 42.34 -3.87
CA LYS A 154 -17.62 42.15 -5.31
C LYS A 154 -18.51 43.10 -6.09
N ASN A 155 -17.90 43.88 -7.00
CA ASN A 155 -18.63 44.65 -8.00
C ASN A 155 -19.36 43.72 -8.96
N PHE A 156 -20.63 44.01 -9.22
CA PHE A 156 -21.51 43.19 -10.05
C PHE A 156 -22.14 44.11 -11.12
N THR A 157 -21.49 44.23 -12.27
CA THR A 157 -21.87 45.16 -13.35
C THR A 157 -22.21 44.46 -14.67
N ALA A 158 -22.05 43.14 -14.74
CA ALA A 158 -22.33 42.29 -15.88
C ALA A 158 -22.91 40.95 -15.41
N ALA A 159 -23.44 40.15 -16.33
CA ALA A 159 -23.99 38.83 -16.01
C ALA A 159 -22.89 37.91 -15.44
N TRP A 160 -23.27 37.04 -14.50
CA TRP A 160 -22.31 36.07 -13.95
C TRP A 160 -21.85 35.09 -15.03
N PRO A 161 -20.54 34.79 -15.16
CA PRO A 161 -20.06 33.84 -16.16
C PRO A 161 -20.64 32.44 -15.96
N THR A 162 -21.09 31.82 -17.05
CA THR A 162 -21.62 30.44 -17.06
C THR A 162 -20.77 29.48 -17.90
N GLU A 163 -19.60 29.93 -18.37
CA GLU A 163 -18.67 29.21 -19.23
C GLU A 163 -17.21 29.53 -18.84
N GLY A 164 -16.25 28.76 -19.36
CA GLY A 164 -14.81 28.95 -19.09
C GLY A 164 -14.39 28.55 -17.66
N ASN A 165 -13.44 29.27 -17.08
CA ASN A 165 -12.92 29.03 -15.71
C ASN A 165 -13.39 30.07 -14.68
N SER A 166 -14.43 30.87 -15.00
CA SER A 166 -14.88 32.01 -14.20
C SER A 166 -16.27 31.84 -13.58
N TYR A 167 -16.83 30.63 -13.66
CA TYR A 167 -18.20 30.33 -13.21
C TYR A 167 -18.36 30.14 -11.70
N TYR A 168 -17.26 29.85 -10.98
CA TYR A 168 -17.26 29.51 -9.55
C TYR A 168 -17.95 30.56 -8.68
N ILE A 169 -19.13 30.23 -8.15
CA ILE A 169 -19.94 31.10 -7.30
C ILE A 169 -19.32 31.17 -5.89
N PRO A 170 -19.05 32.36 -5.32
CA PRO A 170 -18.61 32.51 -3.92
C PRO A 170 -19.64 31.93 -2.95
N MET A 171 -19.16 31.24 -1.93
CA MET A 171 -20.00 30.64 -0.89
C MET A 171 -19.32 30.81 0.47
N TRP A 172 -20.11 30.86 1.54
CA TRP A 172 -19.56 30.91 2.89
C TRP A 172 -20.42 30.13 3.88
N GLY A 173 -19.84 29.70 4.98
CA GLY A 173 -20.54 29.06 6.08
C GLY A 173 -19.67 29.09 7.34
N GLU A 174 -20.24 28.81 8.50
CA GLU A 174 -19.49 28.83 9.75
C GLU A 174 -19.90 27.70 10.70
N SER A 175 -18.92 27.26 11.50
CA SER A 175 -19.10 26.17 12.45
C SER A 175 -19.96 26.56 13.65
N ASP A 176 -20.36 25.59 14.45
CA ASP A 176 -20.70 25.75 15.88
C ASP A 176 -19.50 26.24 16.71
N LYS A 177 -19.76 26.65 17.96
CA LYS A 177 -18.71 27.08 18.89
C LYS A 177 -18.11 25.85 19.55
N GLN A 178 -16.90 25.44 19.15
CA GLN A 178 -16.27 24.21 19.63
C GLN A 178 -14.87 24.48 20.19
N THR A 179 -14.52 23.83 21.29
CA THR A 179 -13.12 23.73 21.73
C THR A 179 -12.34 22.93 20.69
N VAL A 180 -11.07 23.28 20.45
CA VAL A 180 -10.24 22.61 19.43
C VAL A 180 -9.41 21.51 20.09
N THR A 181 -9.81 20.26 19.82
CA THR A 181 -9.24 19.02 20.34
C THR A 181 -9.26 17.97 19.24
N ARG A 182 -8.56 16.84 19.42
CA ARG A 182 -8.57 15.72 18.46
C ARG A 182 -9.96 15.11 18.17
N ASN A 183 -10.92 15.29 19.08
CA ASN A 183 -12.28 14.75 18.96
C ASN A 183 -13.29 15.80 18.47
N THR A 184 -12.82 17.01 18.15
CA THR A 184 -13.69 18.12 17.77
C THR A 184 -14.37 17.86 16.44
N LYS A 185 -15.70 17.87 16.48
CA LYS A 185 -16.56 17.85 15.30
C LYS A 185 -17.19 19.23 15.14
N PHE A 186 -16.80 19.93 14.08
CA PHE A 186 -17.50 21.15 13.69
C PHE A 186 -18.81 20.77 13.00
N ASN A 187 -19.93 21.17 13.58
CA ASN A 187 -21.23 21.20 12.93
C ASN A 187 -21.48 22.60 12.37
N SER A 188 -22.64 22.83 11.77
CA SER A 188 -23.05 24.18 11.36
C SER A 188 -23.44 25.03 12.58
N CYS A 189 -23.20 26.34 12.54
CA CYS A 189 -23.41 27.25 13.66
C CYS A 189 -24.75 27.10 14.40
N ASP A 190 -24.68 26.87 15.72
CA ASP A 190 -25.81 26.71 16.65
C ASP A 190 -26.80 27.89 16.73
N VAL A 191 -26.52 29.01 16.07
CA VAL A 191 -27.54 30.04 15.82
C VAL A 191 -28.45 29.54 14.69
N THR A 192 -29.15 28.44 14.96
CA THR A 192 -30.16 27.86 14.09
C THR A 192 -31.54 28.04 14.69
N GLY A 193 -32.48 28.44 13.83
CA GLY A 193 -33.89 28.14 14.03
C GLY A 193 -34.19 26.66 13.82
N LEU A 194 -33.57 25.80 14.63
CA LEU A 194 -33.81 24.35 14.72
C LEU A 194 -33.97 24.00 16.21
N GLY A 195 -35.15 24.31 16.75
CA GLY A 195 -35.60 23.86 18.08
C GLY A 195 -34.62 24.11 19.23
N GLY A 196 -34.67 25.30 19.83
CA GLY A 196 -33.77 25.67 20.94
C GLY A 196 -33.80 24.70 22.14
N THR A 197 -32.82 23.80 22.19
CA THR A 197 -32.45 22.97 23.36
C THR A 197 -30.93 22.90 23.59
N GLY A 198 -30.14 23.78 22.95
CA GLY A 198 -28.73 24.02 23.30
C GLY A 198 -27.77 22.83 23.10
N VAL A 199 -28.17 21.82 22.33
CA VAL A 199 -27.36 20.62 22.04
C VAL A 199 -27.66 20.17 20.61
N ASN A 200 -26.65 20.11 19.74
CA ASN A 200 -26.73 19.42 18.45
C ASN A 200 -27.00 17.93 18.69
N GLN A 201 -28.25 17.48 18.52
CA GLN A 201 -28.63 16.10 18.83
C GLN A 201 -28.13 15.08 17.77
N ASP A 202 -27.90 15.51 16.53
CA ASP A 202 -27.53 14.60 15.43
C ASP A 202 -26.05 14.70 14.96
N ASN A 203 -25.30 15.69 15.46
CA ASN A 203 -23.82 15.80 15.42
C ASN A 203 -23.12 15.27 14.13
N ALA A 204 -23.65 15.67 12.97
CA ALA A 204 -23.28 15.13 11.66
C ALA A 204 -21.81 15.42 11.24
N GLY A 205 -21.16 16.41 11.87
CA GLY A 205 -19.78 16.81 11.56
C GLY A 205 -19.66 17.54 10.22
N VAL A 206 -20.67 18.35 9.87
CA VAL A 206 -20.77 19.06 8.58
C VAL A 206 -21.09 20.55 8.76
N ILE A 207 -20.31 21.42 8.12
CA ILE A 207 -20.59 22.86 8.00
C ILE A 207 -21.32 23.13 6.67
N HIS A 208 -22.54 23.66 6.70
CA HIS A 208 -23.29 24.04 5.50
C HIS A 208 -22.86 25.40 4.98
N LEU A 209 -22.52 25.49 3.68
CA LEU A 209 -22.28 26.75 2.99
C LEU A 209 -23.58 27.32 2.43
N VAL A 210 -23.62 28.62 2.19
CA VAL A 210 -24.65 29.32 1.41
C VAL A 210 -23.99 30.09 0.27
N ARG A 211 -24.57 30.01 -0.94
CA ARG A 211 -24.11 30.79 -2.11
C ARG A 211 -24.36 32.27 -1.88
N ALA A 212 -23.48 33.13 -2.40
CA ALA A 212 -23.62 34.59 -2.36
C ALA A 212 -24.59 35.17 -3.42
N LEU A 213 -25.06 34.34 -4.36
CA LEU A 213 -25.97 34.72 -5.44
C LEU A 213 -27.32 34.00 -5.32
N ALA A 214 -28.38 34.63 -5.84
CA ALA A 214 -29.66 34.00 -6.13
C ALA A 214 -29.63 33.40 -7.55
N ARG A 215 -30.37 32.31 -7.79
CA ARG A 215 -30.59 31.74 -9.13
C ARG A 215 -32.02 32.05 -9.61
N ILE A 216 -32.17 32.44 -10.87
CA ILE A 216 -33.45 32.71 -11.52
C ILE A 216 -33.60 31.81 -12.75
N ASP A 217 -34.75 31.15 -12.85
CA ASP A 217 -35.18 30.35 -14.00
C ASP A 217 -36.51 30.91 -14.53
N VAL A 218 -36.64 31.09 -15.84
CA VAL A 218 -37.84 31.59 -16.52
C VAL A 218 -38.29 30.55 -17.54
N GLY A 219 -39.51 30.02 -17.44
CA GLY A 219 -39.96 28.95 -18.33
C GLY A 219 -41.46 28.94 -18.56
N ILE A 220 -41.89 28.23 -19.60
CA ILE A 220 -43.29 28.16 -20.02
C ILE A 220 -43.88 26.82 -19.56
N ASN A 221 -44.98 26.89 -18.79
CA ASN A 221 -45.69 25.71 -18.26
C ASN A 221 -44.74 24.70 -17.60
N PHE A 222 -43.95 25.18 -16.64
CA PHE A 222 -43.09 24.35 -15.79
C PHE A 222 -43.84 23.17 -15.17
N ASP A 223 -43.17 22.01 -15.07
CA ASP A 223 -43.71 20.82 -14.39
C ASP A 223 -44.02 21.09 -12.90
N GLU A 224 -45.01 20.36 -12.36
CA GLU A 224 -45.46 20.48 -10.95
C GLU A 224 -44.35 20.18 -9.94
N ASP A 225 -43.36 19.36 -10.32
CA ASP A 225 -42.15 19.19 -9.54
C ASP A 225 -41.31 20.48 -9.57
N ILE A 226 -41.12 21.06 -8.38
CA ILE A 226 -40.31 22.26 -8.12
C ILE A 226 -38.81 22.01 -8.34
N LYS A 227 -38.35 20.76 -8.19
CA LYS A 227 -36.97 20.35 -8.45
C LYS A 227 -36.73 20.15 -9.95
N GLY A 228 -37.75 19.68 -10.67
CA GLY A 228 -37.71 19.40 -12.09
C GLY A 228 -37.49 20.65 -12.97
N GLU A 229 -36.52 20.58 -13.88
CA GLU A 229 -36.14 21.72 -14.73
C GLU A 229 -36.95 21.87 -16.03
N LYS A 230 -37.96 21.02 -16.27
CA LYS A 230 -38.65 20.98 -17.57
C LYS A 230 -39.83 21.94 -17.65
N GLY A 231 -39.82 22.79 -18.68
CA GLY A 231 -41.00 23.50 -19.17
C GLY A 231 -41.72 22.65 -20.21
N LYS A 232 -43.05 22.50 -20.10
CA LYS A 232 -43.89 21.84 -21.11
C LYS A 232 -44.03 22.67 -22.39
N GLY A 233 -43.75 23.97 -22.29
CA GLY A 233 -43.72 24.89 -23.41
C GLY A 233 -45.09 25.38 -23.87
N SER A 234 -45.08 26.05 -25.02
CA SER A 234 -46.26 26.53 -25.74
C SER A 234 -46.00 26.56 -27.24
N THR A 235 -47.05 26.36 -28.05
CA THR A 235 -47.06 26.64 -29.49
C THR A 235 -47.11 28.13 -29.79
N ASP A 236 -47.58 28.94 -28.85
CA ASP A 236 -48.02 30.31 -29.10
C ASP A 236 -46.99 31.34 -28.64
N PHE A 237 -45.92 30.91 -27.96
CA PHE A 237 -44.88 31.80 -27.46
C PHE A 237 -43.50 31.12 -27.37
N LYS A 238 -42.45 31.82 -27.81
CA LYS A 238 -41.05 31.44 -27.62
C LYS A 238 -40.31 32.55 -26.88
N ILE A 239 -39.57 32.21 -25.81
CA ILE A 239 -38.72 33.18 -25.10
C ILE A 239 -37.47 33.45 -25.97
N LYS A 240 -37.30 34.69 -26.43
CA LYS A 240 -36.12 35.14 -27.17
C LYS A 240 -35.07 35.74 -26.25
N SER A 241 -35.49 36.49 -25.23
CA SER A 241 -34.58 37.14 -24.29
C SER A 241 -35.20 37.34 -22.90
N VAL A 242 -34.34 37.45 -21.89
CA VAL A 242 -34.70 37.87 -20.53
C VAL A 242 -33.77 39.02 -20.15
N ARG A 243 -34.34 40.15 -19.71
CA ARG A 243 -33.60 41.31 -19.19
C ARG A 243 -33.86 41.47 -17.70
N VAL A 244 -32.81 41.52 -16.87
CA VAL A 244 -32.93 41.82 -15.44
C VAL A 244 -32.65 43.31 -15.20
N TYR A 245 -33.62 44.01 -14.64
CA TYR A 245 -33.53 45.44 -14.31
C TYR A 245 -33.37 45.63 -12.80
N ARG A 246 -32.63 46.67 -12.39
CA ARG A 246 -32.51 47.12 -10.99
C ARG A 246 -32.02 46.03 -10.04
N TYR A 247 -31.06 45.23 -10.47
CA TYR A 247 -30.27 44.33 -9.63
C TYR A 247 -29.22 45.14 -8.84
N ALA A 248 -28.73 44.66 -7.68
CA ALA A 248 -27.69 45.38 -6.93
C ALA A 248 -26.35 45.39 -7.70
N THR A 249 -25.69 46.54 -7.77
CA THR A 249 -24.42 46.70 -8.52
C THR A 249 -23.17 46.21 -7.78
N SER A 250 -23.32 45.74 -6.54
CA SER A 250 -22.29 45.07 -5.76
C SER A 250 -22.93 44.11 -4.75
N MET A 251 -22.13 43.16 -4.25
CA MET A 251 -22.56 42.14 -3.31
C MET A 251 -21.50 41.89 -2.25
N TYR A 252 -21.90 41.45 -1.06
CA TYR A 252 -21.00 40.76 -0.15
C TYR A 252 -20.90 39.28 -0.57
N MET A 253 -19.67 38.76 -0.59
CA MET A 253 -19.41 37.33 -0.84
C MET A 253 -19.63 36.48 0.42
N THR A 254 -19.58 37.13 1.58
CA THR A 254 -19.72 36.58 2.92
C THR A 254 -20.89 37.23 3.65
N GLY A 255 -21.05 36.91 4.92
CA GLY A 255 -21.90 37.60 5.88
C GLY A 255 -21.72 36.99 7.25
N THR A 256 -22.34 37.55 8.27
CA THR A 256 -22.53 36.89 9.58
C THR A 256 -23.89 36.18 9.58
N GLN A 257 -24.13 35.27 10.53
CA GLN A 257 -25.48 34.70 10.68
C GLN A 257 -26.50 35.81 11.00
N SER A 258 -26.13 36.70 11.92
CA SER A 258 -26.92 37.86 12.36
C SER A 258 -27.24 38.90 11.26
N THR A 259 -26.43 38.99 10.19
CA THR A 259 -26.65 39.90 9.05
C THR A 259 -27.33 39.23 7.87
N THR A 260 -27.12 37.92 7.67
CA THR A 260 -27.70 37.16 6.54
C THR A 260 -29.06 36.54 6.87
N PHE A 261 -29.38 36.35 8.16
CA PHE A 261 -30.63 35.69 8.59
C PHE A 261 -31.36 36.50 9.66
N ASN A 262 -32.68 36.38 9.68
CA ASN A 262 -33.57 36.74 10.78
C ASN A 262 -33.81 35.49 11.64
N PHE A 263 -33.70 35.64 12.95
CA PHE A 263 -33.96 34.58 13.91
C PHE A 263 -35.23 34.93 14.69
N ASN A 264 -36.37 34.40 14.26
CA ASN A 264 -37.65 34.60 14.94
C ASN A 264 -37.92 33.40 15.86
N GLY A 265 -37.37 33.44 17.07
CA GLY A 265 -37.40 32.33 18.00
C GLY A 265 -36.64 31.12 17.45
N THR A 266 -37.36 30.09 17.00
CA THR A 266 -36.79 28.85 16.46
C THR A 266 -36.96 28.71 14.95
N ALA A 267 -36.95 29.81 14.19
CA ALA A 267 -36.95 29.81 12.73
C ALA A 267 -35.82 30.72 12.18
N ARG A 268 -35.09 30.20 11.18
CA ARG A 268 -34.00 30.89 10.46
C ARG A 268 -34.55 31.29 9.09
N GLU A 269 -34.81 32.57 8.89
CA GLU A 269 -35.29 33.11 7.60
C GLU A 269 -34.18 33.94 6.95
N ALA A 270 -33.86 33.72 5.67
CA ALA A 270 -32.89 34.54 4.96
C ALA A 270 -33.38 35.99 4.79
N LYS A 271 -32.45 36.95 4.86
CA LYS A 271 -32.71 38.38 4.62
C LYS A 271 -31.63 38.99 3.73
N PRO A 272 -31.93 40.02 2.91
CA PRO A 272 -30.96 40.61 2.02
C PRO A 272 -29.91 41.41 2.80
N HIS A 273 -28.62 41.16 2.53
CA HIS A 273 -27.48 41.84 3.13
C HIS A 273 -26.54 42.39 2.04
N THR A 274 -26.78 43.65 1.67
CA THR A 274 -26.03 44.37 0.64
C THR A 274 -24.95 45.30 1.19
N PRO A 275 -23.87 45.58 0.43
CA PRO A 275 -22.90 46.62 0.79
C PRO A 275 -23.53 47.99 1.02
N GLU A 276 -23.00 48.73 1.99
CA GLU A 276 -23.41 50.10 2.25
C GLU A 276 -23.19 50.99 1.01
N GLY A 277 -24.17 51.84 0.70
CA GLY A 277 -24.13 52.71 -0.48
C GLY A 277 -24.36 52.01 -1.83
N VAL A 278 -24.68 50.70 -1.87
CA VAL A 278 -25.07 50.06 -3.14
C VAL A 278 -26.34 50.71 -3.69
N ASN A 279 -26.38 50.88 -5.02
CA ASN A 279 -27.56 51.33 -5.73
C ASN A 279 -28.03 50.22 -6.69
N PRO A 280 -29.34 50.14 -7.01
CA PRO A 280 -29.81 49.30 -8.10
C PRO A 280 -29.22 49.76 -9.43
N ALA A 281 -28.96 48.82 -10.33
CA ALA A 281 -28.51 49.11 -11.69
C ALA A 281 -29.53 49.99 -12.43
N VAL A 282 -29.02 51.07 -13.05
CA VAL A 282 -29.83 52.01 -13.82
C VAL A 282 -30.55 51.33 -14.99
N ASP A 283 -31.75 51.79 -15.33
CA ASP A 283 -32.61 51.15 -16.34
C ASP A 283 -31.98 51.10 -17.75
N THR A 284 -30.95 51.89 -18.04
CA THR A 284 -30.18 51.82 -19.30
C THR A 284 -29.15 50.69 -19.34
N LYS A 285 -28.92 49.97 -18.23
CA LYS A 285 -27.95 48.87 -18.10
C LYS A 285 -28.57 47.61 -17.46
N PRO A 286 -29.60 46.98 -18.08
CA PRO A 286 -30.08 45.68 -17.63
C PRO A 286 -29.05 44.58 -17.93
N LEU A 287 -29.05 43.50 -17.12
CA LEU A 287 -28.44 42.24 -17.58
C LEU A 287 -29.29 41.69 -18.72
N LYS A 288 -28.68 41.19 -19.79
CA LYS A 288 -29.37 40.68 -20.97
C LYS A 288 -28.95 39.24 -21.23
N PHE A 289 -29.91 38.34 -21.26
CA PHE A 289 -29.74 36.92 -21.59
C PHE A 289 -30.55 36.64 -22.86
N GLU A 290 -29.95 36.09 -23.91
CA GLU A 290 -30.59 35.89 -25.22
C GLU A 290 -30.40 34.47 -25.74
N ALA A 291 -31.43 33.92 -26.35
CA ALA A 291 -31.38 32.68 -27.13
C ALA A 291 -31.17 32.99 -28.61
N THR A 292 -30.45 32.13 -29.34
CA THR A 292 -30.15 32.35 -30.78
C THR A 292 -31.42 32.40 -31.64
N GLU A 293 -32.35 31.45 -31.47
CA GLU A 293 -33.56 31.31 -32.30
C GLU A 293 -34.88 31.41 -31.50
N GLY A 294 -34.77 31.71 -30.19
CA GLY A 294 -35.88 31.63 -29.24
C GLY A 294 -36.16 30.20 -28.77
N VAL A 295 -36.49 30.03 -27.49
CA VAL A 295 -36.72 28.73 -26.85
C VAL A 295 -38.17 28.53 -26.47
N ASN A 296 -38.67 27.30 -26.64
CA ASN A 296 -40.05 26.92 -26.34
C ASN A 296 -40.25 26.47 -24.89
N ASP A 297 -39.17 26.25 -24.13
CA ASP A 297 -39.17 25.62 -22.81
C ASP A 297 -38.77 26.59 -21.70
N TYR A 298 -37.49 26.97 -21.59
CA TYR A 298 -36.98 27.83 -20.51
C TYR A 298 -35.65 28.54 -20.82
N VAL A 299 -35.42 29.65 -20.12
CA VAL A 299 -34.13 30.34 -19.95
C VAL A 299 -33.73 30.22 -18.48
N ARG A 300 -32.58 29.63 -18.19
CA ARG A 300 -32.10 29.33 -16.82
C ARG A 300 -30.76 30.00 -16.51
N ASN A 301 -30.25 29.77 -15.31
CA ASN A 301 -28.89 30.12 -14.87
C ASN A 301 -28.61 31.64 -14.90
N ILE A 302 -29.66 32.43 -14.62
CA ILE A 302 -29.56 33.87 -14.38
C ILE A 302 -29.20 34.05 -12.91
N TYR A 303 -27.93 34.34 -12.62
CA TYR A 303 -27.49 34.62 -11.25
C TYR A 303 -27.41 36.12 -10.99
N ILE A 304 -27.97 36.58 -9.86
CA ILE A 304 -27.87 37.98 -9.41
C ILE A 304 -27.60 38.07 -7.90
N PRO A 305 -27.01 39.18 -7.44
CA PRO A 305 -26.94 39.51 -6.01
C PRO A 305 -28.33 39.64 -5.38
N GLU A 306 -28.37 39.41 -4.08
CA GLU A 306 -29.51 39.76 -3.26
C GLU A 306 -29.70 41.28 -3.13
N ILE A 307 -30.94 41.69 -2.93
CA ILE A 307 -31.34 43.08 -2.71
C ILE A 307 -32.73 43.10 -2.08
N SER A 308 -32.97 44.08 -1.19
CA SER A 308 -34.35 44.27 -0.71
C SER A 308 -35.24 44.79 -1.83
N ASN A 309 -36.38 44.11 -2.01
CA ASN A 309 -37.28 44.31 -3.12
C ASN A 309 -38.72 44.61 -2.63
N GLN A 310 -38.84 45.15 -1.41
CA GLN A 310 -40.12 45.52 -0.78
C GLN A 310 -40.65 46.90 -1.20
N GLY A 311 -39.86 47.71 -1.92
CA GLY A 311 -40.18 49.09 -2.30
C GLY A 311 -41.25 49.25 -3.39
N ASP A 312 -41.26 50.42 -4.04
CA ASP A 312 -42.25 50.73 -5.09
C ASP A 312 -41.98 50.00 -6.41
N LYS A 313 -43.02 49.84 -7.24
CA LYS A 313 -42.89 49.17 -8.55
C LYS A 313 -41.79 49.78 -9.43
N ASN A 314 -41.55 51.09 -9.31
CA ASN A 314 -40.57 51.81 -10.12
C ASN A 314 -39.13 51.75 -9.57
N GLN A 315 -38.93 51.11 -8.42
CA GLN A 315 -37.62 50.95 -7.78
C GLN A 315 -37.20 49.47 -7.66
N ARG A 316 -38.18 48.55 -7.69
CA ARG A 316 -37.98 47.11 -7.53
C ARG A 316 -37.26 46.43 -8.71
N THR A 317 -36.45 45.42 -8.39
CA THR A 317 -35.86 44.45 -9.30
C THR A 317 -36.97 43.66 -10.01
N CYS A 318 -36.87 43.58 -11.33
CA CYS A 318 -37.88 42.95 -12.18
C CYS A 318 -37.26 42.39 -13.47
N LEU A 319 -38.01 41.53 -14.16
CA LEU A 319 -37.62 40.94 -15.42
C LEU A 319 -38.47 41.52 -16.56
N VAL A 320 -37.85 41.78 -17.71
CA VAL A 320 -38.55 41.98 -18.98
C VAL A 320 -38.21 40.82 -19.91
N ILE A 321 -39.22 40.01 -20.20
CA ILE A 321 -39.15 38.83 -21.06
C ILE A 321 -39.49 39.29 -22.47
N GLY A 322 -38.54 39.12 -23.40
CA GLY A 322 -38.75 39.32 -24.83
C GLY A 322 -39.03 37.97 -25.51
N GLY A 323 -39.97 37.94 -26.44
CA GLY A 323 -40.29 36.71 -27.15
C GLY A 323 -41.16 36.86 -28.38
N TYR A 324 -41.22 35.77 -29.14
CA TYR A 324 -41.98 35.61 -30.37
C TYR A 324 -43.37 35.07 -30.05
N TYR A 325 -44.41 35.86 -30.33
CA TYR A 325 -45.81 35.46 -30.11
C TYR A 325 -46.45 34.98 -31.42
N ASN A 326 -47.18 33.86 -31.35
CA ASN A 326 -47.96 33.28 -32.46
C ASN A 326 -47.20 33.17 -33.79
N ASN A 327 -45.99 32.59 -33.76
CA ASN A 327 -45.07 32.43 -34.90
C ASN A 327 -44.62 33.73 -35.60
N SER A 328 -44.79 34.89 -34.97
CA SER A 328 -44.18 36.17 -35.40
C SER A 328 -42.65 36.12 -35.33
N ASP A 329 -41.98 36.70 -36.32
CA ASP A 329 -40.53 36.96 -36.34
C ASP A 329 -40.14 38.22 -35.54
N LYS A 330 -41.10 39.10 -35.25
CA LYS A 330 -40.94 40.27 -34.40
C LYS A 330 -40.97 39.90 -32.90
N GLU A 331 -39.92 40.28 -32.18
CA GLU A 331 -39.85 40.17 -30.72
C GLU A 331 -40.77 41.20 -30.04
N THR A 332 -41.51 40.78 -29.01
CA THR A 332 -42.37 41.64 -28.17
C THR A 332 -42.07 41.41 -26.69
N TYR A 333 -42.32 42.42 -25.85
CA TYR A 333 -41.78 42.47 -24.49
C TYR A 333 -42.84 42.52 -23.39
N TYR A 334 -42.60 41.80 -22.30
CA TYR A 334 -43.52 41.63 -21.17
C TYR A 334 -42.77 41.80 -19.84
N ARG A 335 -43.27 42.62 -18.92
CA ARG A 335 -42.70 42.77 -17.56
C ARG A 335 -43.27 41.73 -16.61
N VAL A 336 -42.42 41.11 -15.79
CA VAL A 336 -42.79 40.34 -14.60
C VAL A 336 -41.96 40.78 -13.39
N ASP A 337 -42.54 40.70 -12.20
CA ASP A 337 -41.94 41.17 -10.94
C ASP A 337 -41.78 40.01 -9.94
N PHE A 338 -40.86 40.16 -8.97
CA PHE A 338 -40.71 39.23 -7.85
C PHE A 338 -41.85 39.41 -6.83
N ILE A 339 -43.03 38.90 -7.18
CA ILE A 339 -44.26 39.01 -6.39
C ILE A 339 -45.06 37.71 -6.44
N LYS A 340 -45.81 37.45 -5.37
CA LYS A 340 -46.91 36.47 -5.38
C LYS A 340 -48.25 37.21 -5.53
N ARG A 341 -49.17 36.60 -6.27
CA ARG A 341 -50.54 37.08 -6.54
C ARG A 341 -51.52 35.98 -6.17
N GLU A 342 -52.80 36.33 -6.02
CA GLU A 342 -53.82 35.40 -5.53
C GLU A 342 -54.20 34.31 -6.55
N ASP A 343 -54.34 34.65 -7.85
CA ASP A 343 -54.70 33.71 -8.94
C ASP A 343 -53.74 33.75 -10.17
N GLY A 344 -52.52 34.30 -10.04
CA GLY A 344 -51.50 34.27 -11.11
C GLY A 344 -51.74 35.19 -12.34
N LYS A 345 -52.71 36.11 -12.29
CA LYS A 345 -53.04 37.05 -13.38
C LYS A 345 -52.53 38.47 -13.06
N PRO A 346 -52.20 39.31 -14.07
CA PRO A 346 -51.70 40.67 -13.82
C PRO A 346 -52.60 41.63 -13.05
N ALA A 347 -53.92 41.46 -13.19
CA ALA A 347 -54.91 42.29 -12.52
C ALA A 347 -55.16 41.88 -11.06
N ASP A 348 -54.63 40.73 -10.62
CA ASP A 348 -54.90 40.20 -9.30
C ASP A 348 -54.12 40.93 -8.21
N LYS A 349 -54.69 40.96 -7.01
CA LYS A 349 -54.09 41.56 -5.82
C LYS A 349 -52.71 40.94 -5.52
N ILE A 350 -51.73 41.80 -5.28
CA ILE A 350 -50.40 41.38 -4.81
C ILE A 350 -50.54 40.89 -3.37
N THR A 351 -50.21 39.62 -3.12
CA THR A 351 -50.31 38.99 -1.80
C THR A 351 -48.98 39.05 -1.04
N LYS A 352 -47.84 39.01 -1.73
CA LYS A 352 -46.50 39.19 -1.14
C LYS A 352 -45.54 39.80 -2.16
N LYS A 353 -44.72 40.77 -1.75
CA LYS A 353 -43.52 41.18 -2.50
C LYS A 353 -42.34 40.32 -2.00
N LEU A 354 -41.49 39.86 -2.91
CA LEU A 354 -40.39 38.95 -2.60
C LEU A 354 -39.05 39.69 -2.77
N ASP A 355 -38.28 39.78 -1.71
CA ASP A 355 -36.86 40.13 -1.78
C ASP A 355 -36.12 39.14 -2.68
N VAL A 356 -35.02 39.58 -3.28
CA VAL A 356 -34.04 38.68 -3.90
C VAL A 356 -33.07 38.29 -2.80
N LEU A 357 -32.94 36.98 -2.53
CA LEU A 357 -32.19 36.43 -1.39
C LEU A 357 -31.07 35.52 -1.92
N ARG A 358 -29.89 35.59 -1.30
CA ARG A 358 -28.78 34.70 -1.63
C ARG A 358 -29.17 33.23 -1.40
N ASN A 359 -28.56 32.31 -2.14
CA ASN A 359 -28.83 30.86 -2.06
C ASN A 359 -30.26 30.40 -2.38
N HIS A 360 -31.14 31.30 -2.86
CA HIS A 360 -32.51 30.97 -3.24
C HIS A 360 -32.67 30.79 -4.75
N ARG A 361 -33.59 29.91 -5.15
CA ARG A 361 -34.01 29.69 -6.53
C ARG A 361 -35.39 30.28 -6.78
N TYR A 362 -35.49 31.14 -7.79
CA TYR A 362 -36.73 31.82 -8.21
C TYR A 362 -37.15 31.31 -9.58
N ARG A 363 -38.23 30.51 -9.61
CA ARG A 363 -38.78 29.88 -10.80
C ARG A 363 -40.01 30.67 -11.27
N PHE A 364 -39.82 31.46 -12.33
CA PHE A 364 -40.85 32.23 -13.02
C PHE A 364 -41.54 31.33 -14.05
N ASN A 365 -42.72 30.82 -13.70
CA ASN A 365 -43.54 29.98 -14.55
C ASN A 365 -44.54 30.81 -15.35
N ILE A 366 -44.29 31.00 -16.65
CA ILE A 366 -45.24 31.60 -17.58
C ILE A 366 -46.36 30.59 -17.84
N THR A 367 -47.54 30.84 -17.26
CA THR A 367 -48.71 29.95 -17.34
C THR A 367 -49.67 30.31 -18.47
N LYS A 368 -49.63 31.55 -18.97
CA LYS A 368 -50.45 31.96 -20.12
C LYS A 368 -49.91 33.22 -20.81
N ILE A 369 -50.00 33.26 -22.14
CA ILE A 369 -49.92 34.52 -22.91
C ILE A 369 -51.23 34.71 -23.70
N LYS A 370 -51.73 35.95 -23.77
CA LYS A 370 -53.04 36.31 -24.35
C LYS A 370 -52.96 37.18 -25.60
N GLY A 371 -51.77 37.64 -25.98
CA GLY A 371 -51.55 38.58 -27.06
C GLY A 371 -50.09 39.06 -27.11
N PRO A 372 -49.68 39.82 -28.13
CA PRO A 372 -48.35 40.41 -28.21
C PRO A 372 -48.08 41.36 -27.05
N GLY A 373 -46.81 41.45 -26.66
CA GLY A 373 -46.32 42.41 -25.67
C GLY A 373 -46.10 43.80 -26.26
N THR A 374 -45.37 44.65 -25.53
CA THR A 374 -44.99 45.98 -26.01
C THR A 374 -43.91 45.92 -27.08
N SER A 375 -43.70 47.03 -27.78
CA SER A 375 -42.81 47.12 -28.94
C SER A 375 -41.33 47.25 -28.57
N THR A 376 -41.03 47.74 -27.36
CA THR A 376 -39.67 47.93 -26.85
C THR A 376 -39.55 47.50 -25.38
N PRO A 377 -38.36 47.09 -24.91
CA PRO A 377 -38.20 46.66 -23.52
C PRO A 377 -38.33 47.82 -22.52
N GLY A 378 -38.07 49.07 -22.92
CA GLY A 378 -38.29 50.25 -22.08
C GLY A 378 -39.78 50.58 -21.90
N GLU A 379 -40.59 50.38 -22.94
CA GLU A 379 -42.05 50.44 -22.85
C GLU A 379 -42.55 49.36 -21.88
N ALA A 380 -42.15 48.10 -22.06
CA ALA A 380 -42.50 47.00 -21.13
C ALA A 380 -42.19 47.32 -19.66
N LEU A 381 -41.00 47.85 -19.40
CA LEU A 381 -40.52 48.18 -18.06
C LEU A 381 -41.43 49.17 -17.31
N THR A 382 -42.04 50.12 -18.03
CA THR A 382 -42.89 51.16 -17.44
C THR A 382 -44.37 50.77 -17.40
N THR A 383 -44.83 49.92 -18.31
CA THR A 383 -46.22 49.41 -18.33
C THR A 383 -46.56 48.47 -17.16
N GLU A 384 -47.85 48.27 -16.89
CA GLU A 384 -48.32 47.09 -16.15
C GLU A 384 -48.11 45.81 -16.97
N PRO A 385 -47.98 44.62 -16.34
CA PRO A 385 -47.95 43.37 -17.08
C PRO A 385 -49.26 43.21 -17.86
N VAL A 386 -49.22 43.38 -19.17
CA VAL A 386 -50.37 43.12 -20.06
C VAL A 386 -50.08 41.84 -20.84
N ASN A 387 -51.11 41.07 -21.14
CA ASN A 387 -51.07 39.85 -21.95
C ASN A 387 -50.22 38.66 -21.44
N ILE A 388 -49.55 38.73 -20.28
CA ILE A 388 -48.81 37.61 -19.67
C ILE A 388 -49.38 37.21 -18.30
N SER A 389 -49.41 35.91 -17.97
CA SER A 389 -49.60 35.38 -16.62
C SER A 389 -48.34 34.63 -16.21
N CYS A 390 -47.84 34.90 -15.02
CA CYS A 390 -46.60 34.30 -14.52
C CYS A 390 -46.65 34.14 -12.99
N ASP A 391 -46.31 32.94 -12.53
CA ASP A 391 -46.23 32.59 -11.11
C ASP A 391 -44.77 32.50 -10.67
N VAL A 392 -44.45 33.06 -9.49
CA VAL A 392 -43.09 33.02 -8.92
C VAL A 392 -43.04 32.01 -7.78
N VAL A 393 -42.42 30.87 -8.05
CA VAL A 393 -42.14 29.84 -7.06
C VAL A 393 -40.72 30.09 -6.50
N VAL A 394 -40.61 30.09 -5.18
CA VAL A 394 -39.34 30.33 -4.47
C VAL A 394 -39.00 29.08 -3.69
N TRP A 395 -37.74 28.66 -3.79
CA TRP A 395 -37.18 27.51 -3.09
C TRP A 395 -35.88 27.92 -2.40
N ASP A 396 -35.71 27.53 -1.13
CA ASP A 396 -34.44 27.63 -0.42
C ASP A 396 -33.67 26.32 -0.65
N GLU A 397 -32.46 26.42 -1.20
CA GLU A 397 -31.61 25.25 -1.47
C GLU A 397 -30.94 24.68 -0.19
N ALA A 398 -31.23 25.23 1.00
CA ALA A 398 -30.71 24.79 2.29
C ALA A 398 -31.69 23.97 3.17
N ASP A 399 -33.00 23.99 2.91
CA ASP A 399 -34.00 23.31 3.77
C ASP A 399 -34.19 21.83 3.38
N ILE A 400 -33.88 20.93 4.32
CA ILE A 400 -34.08 19.46 4.17
C ILE A 400 -35.40 18.99 4.84
N ASP A 401 -36.01 19.81 5.70
CA ASP A 401 -37.35 19.55 6.23
C ASP A 401 -38.43 20.05 5.27
N LYS A 402 -39.28 19.14 4.79
CA LYS A 402 -40.41 19.52 3.95
C LYS A 402 -41.40 20.37 4.80
N ILE A 403 -41.76 21.55 4.30
CA ILE A 403 -42.85 22.39 4.86
C ILE A 403 -43.77 22.88 3.72
N MET A 404 -45.09 22.80 3.93
CA MET A 404 -46.12 23.26 2.99
C MET A 404 -46.81 24.49 3.58
N TYR A 405 -47.03 25.51 2.75
CA TYR A 405 -47.64 26.78 3.14
C TYR A 405 -48.87 27.09 2.28
N ASP A 406 -49.96 27.60 2.88
CA ASP A 406 -51.13 28.14 2.13
C ASP A 406 -51.10 29.68 1.99
N GLY A 407 -49.97 30.30 2.36
CA GLY A 407 -49.76 31.75 2.29
C GLY A 407 -50.06 32.50 3.60
N GLN A 408 -50.73 31.86 4.56
CA GLN A 408 -50.93 32.40 5.92
C GLN A 408 -50.48 31.41 6.99
N TYR A 409 -50.73 30.12 6.78
CA TYR A 409 -50.37 29.05 7.68
C TYR A 409 -49.39 28.08 7.04
N TYR A 410 -48.74 27.26 7.86
CA TYR A 410 -47.90 26.16 7.44
C TYR A 410 -48.33 24.85 8.08
N LEU A 411 -47.97 23.76 7.41
CA LEU A 411 -48.03 22.40 7.91
C LEU A 411 -46.69 21.74 7.59
N SER A 412 -46.10 21.07 8.56
CA SER A 412 -44.91 20.23 8.41
C SER A 412 -45.21 18.85 9.00
N VAL A 413 -44.68 17.82 8.35
CA VAL A 413 -44.86 16.41 8.72
C VAL A 413 -43.52 15.71 8.59
N SER A 414 -43.00 15.16 9.69
CA SER A 414 -41.63 14.59 9.74
C SER A 414 -41.44 13.31 8.94
N LYS A 415 -42.53 12.64 8.53
CA LYS A 415 -42.52 11.45 7.67
C LYS A 415 -43.83 11.36 6.89
N ASP A 416 -43.76 11.30 5.57
CA ASP A 416 -44.93 11.26 4.67
C ASP A 416 -45.13 9.92 3.95
N LYS A 417 -44.19 8.98 4.12
CA LYS A 417 -44.25 7.62 3.56
C LYS A 417 -43.90 6.59 4.61
N PHE A 418 -44.81 5.67 4.88
CA PHE A 418 -44.64 4.57 5.84
C PHE A 418 -44.55 3.24 5.10
N HIS A 419 -43.59 2.40 5.50
CA HIS A 419 -43.44 1.02 5.02
C HIS A 419 -43.42 0.10 6.23
N PHE A 420 -44.16 -1.01 6.13
CA PHE A 420 -44.29 -1.99 7.19
C PHE A 420 -44.19 -3.41 6.62
N GLY A 421 -43.53 -4.30 7.37
CA GLY A 421 -43.61 -5.74 7.16
C GLY A 421 -45.03 -6.31 7.36
N LYS A 422 -45.16 -7.63 7.15
CA LYS A 422 -46.43 -8.36 7.26
C LYS A 422 -47.11 -8.24 8.63
N ASP A 423 -46.32 -8.22 9.70
CA ASP A 423 -46.82 -8.32 11.08
C ASP A 423 -47.52 -7.02 11.54
N ALA A 424 -48.35 -7.10 12.58
CA ALA A 424 -48.97 -5.92 13.19
C ALA A 424 -47.92 -5.08 13.93
N THR A 425 -47.88 -3.77 13.67
CA THR A 425 -46.86 -2.87 14.23
C THR A 425 -47.32 -1.40 14.14
N SER A 426 -46.53 -0.48 14.68
CA SER A 426 -46.79 0.96 14.63
C SER A 426 -45.51 1.79 14.49
N GLU A 427 -45.64 2.99 13.95
CA GLU A 427 -44.56 3.97 13.84
C GLU A 427 -45.08 5.37 14.22
N SER A 428 -44.26 6.15 14.93
CA SER A 428 -44.62 7.51 15.37
C SER A 428 -43.88 8.56 14.56
N TYR A 429 -44.58 9.66 14.25
CA TYR A 429 -44.07 10.80 13.51
C TYR A 429 -44.55 12.11 14.14
N LYS A 430 -43.99 13.24 13.70
CA LYS A 430 -44.31 14.58 14.20
C LYS A 430 -45.08 15.38 13.17
N ILE A 431 -46.05 16.16 13.65
CA ILE A 431 -46.83 17.13 12.88
C ILE A 431 -46.69 18.49 13.55
N ARG A 432 -46.33 19.53 12.79
CA ARG A 432 -46.21 20.91 13.27
C ARG A 432 -47.04 21.86 12.40
N THR A 433 -47.79 22.76 13.00
CA THR A 433 -48.56 23.78 12.29
C THR A 433 -48.80 25.01 13.17
N ASN A 434 -49.00 26.17 12.55
CA ASN A 434 -49.48 27.40 13.19
C ASN A 434 -50.98 27.69 12.90
N TRP A 435 -51.72 26.73 12.33
CA TRP A 435 -53.17 26.88 12.12
C TRP A 435 -53.92 26.76 13.46
N PRO A 436 -54.67 27.78 13.93
CA PRO A 436 -55.19 27.83 15.31
C PRO A 436 -56.20 26.74 15.69
N LYS A 437 -56.79 26.04 14.70
CA LYS A 437 -57.73 24.94 14.94
C LYS A 437 -57.08 23.54 14.92
N GLY A 438 -55.75 23.46 14.86
CA GLY A 438 -55.00 22.21 14.83
C GLY A 438 -55.14 21.43 13.52
N TYR A 439 -54.41 20.32 13.40
CA TYR A 439 -54.49 19.43 12.25
C TYR A 439 -55.60 18.38 12.42
N LYS A 440 -55.97 17.75 11.31
CA LYS A 440 -56.75 16.51 11.26
C LYS A 440 -56.13 15.56 10.26
N ILE A 441 -56.23 14.25 10.47
CA ILE A 441 -55.92 13.27 9.44
C ILE A 441 -57.23 12.95 8.72
N VAL A 442 -57.24 13.05 7.39
CA VAL A 442 -58.46 13.01 6.58
C VAL A 442 -58.28 12.19 5.31
N ASP A 443 -59.39 11.71 4.77
CA ASP A 443 -59.44 11.08 3.45
C ASP A 443 -59.38 12.11 2.29
N LYS A 444 -59.46 11.60 1.05
CA LYS A 444 -59.54 12.42 -0.17
C LYS A 444 -60.69 13.43 -0.18
N ASP A 445 -61.84 13.07 0.38
CA ASP A 445 -63.06 13.90 0.38
C ASP A 445 -63.06 14.90 1.55
N GLY A 446 -62.22 14.67 2.56
CA GLY A 446 -62.01 15.53 3.73
C GLY A 446 -62.65 15.03 5.02
N ASN A 447 -63.15 13.79 5.06
CA ASN A 447 -63.68 13.15 6.28
C ASN A 447 -62.52 12.73 7.19
N GLU A 448 -62.74 12.73 8.50
CA GLU A 448 -61.70 12.38 9.48
C GLU A 448 -61.38 10.87 9.44
N TRP A 449 -60.09 10.52 9.40
CA TRP A 449 -59.64 9.13 9.27
C TRP A 449 -59.83 8.34 10.58
N ALA A 450 -59.80 7.00 10.46
CA ALA A 450 -59.98 6.10 11.58
C ALA A 450 -58.94 6.33 12.71
N LYS A 451 -59.46 6.48 13.94
CA LYS A 451 -58.68 6.61 15.19
C LYS A 451 -58.56 5.30 15.98
N THR A 452 -59.30 4.27 15.59
CA THR A 452 -59.28 2.93 16.17
C THR A 452 -59.35 1.89 15.06
N GLY A 453 -58.73 0.72 15.28
CA GLY A 453 -58.77 -0.38 14.33
C GLY A 453 -60.18 -0.94 14.20
N THR A 454 -60.73 -0.91 12.99
CA THR A 454 -61.95 -1.62 12.60
C THR A 454 -61.73 -2.30 11.26
N GLN A 455 -62.52 -3.33 10.96
CA GLN A 455 -62.26 -4.27 9.86
C GLN A 455 -62.25 -3.64 8.45
N GLY A 456 -62.74 -2.40 8.29
CA GLY A 456 -62.69 -1.63 7.05
C GLY A 456 -61.47 -0.71 6.87
N ALA A 457 -60.66 -0.47 7.92
CA ALA A 457 -59.50 0.41 7.88
C ALA A 457 -58.30 -0.28 8.55
N TRP A 458 -57.48 -0.98 7.76
CA TRP A 458 -56.32 -1.75 8.23
C TRP A 458 -55.15 -0.89 8.74
N ALA A 459 -55.19 0.42 8.51
CA ALA A 459 -54.30 1.42 9.09
C ALA A 459 -55.12 2.53 9.78
N TYR A 460 -54.75 2.86 11.02
CA TYR A 460 -55.42 3.86 11.85
C TYR A 460 -54.41 4.71 12.63
N PHE A 461 -54.81 5.92 13.02
CA PHE A 461 -53.92 6.89 13.66
C PHE A 461 -54.31 7.17 15.11
N THR A 462 -53.33 7.14 16.00
CA THR A 462 -53.49 7.46 17.42
C THR A 462 -52.60 8.63 17.83
N GLU A 463 -52.90 9.21 18.99
CA GLU A 463 -52.15 10.31 19.60
C GLU A 463 -51.90 9.97 21.08
N PRO A 464 -50.79 10.42 21.70
CA PRO A 464 -50.53 10.19 23.12
C PRO A 464 -51.64 10.73 24.02
N ALA A 465 -51.98 9.99 25.07
CA ALA A 465 -52.98 10.41 26.06
C ALA A 465 -52.59 11.73 26.72
N GLY A 466 -53.54 12.69 26.78
CA GLY A 466 -53.30 14.02 27.35
C GLY A 466 -52.61 15.03 26.41
N GLN A 467 -52.26 14.63 25.18
CA GLN A 467 -51.73 15.54 24.18
C GLN A 467 -52.76 16.62 23.82
N THR A 468 -52.37 17.90 23.93
CA THR A 468 -53.20 19.07 23.58
C THR A 468 -52.50 19.92 22.54
N PHE A 469 -53.22 20.33 21.49
CA PHE A 469 -52.65 21.11 20.39
C PHE A 469 -52.04 22.43 20.87
N LYS A 470 -50.84 22.74 20.39
CA LYS A 470 -50.17 24.03 20.55
C LYS A 470 -49.57 24.45 19.21
N GLU A 471 -49.84 25.69 18.80
CA GLU A 471 -49.22 26.26 17.60
C GLU A 471 -47.69 26.24 17.70
N ASN A 472 -47.02 25.98 16.57
CA ASN A 472 -45.56 25.92 16.47
C ASN A 472 -44.87 24.90 17.40
N LYS A 473 -45.59 23.86 17.84
CA LYS A 473 -45.03 22.72 18.58
C LYS A 473 -45.27 21.41 17.85
N ASP A 474 -44.35 20.48 18.05
CA ASP A 474 -44.46 19.13 17.49
C ASP A 474 -45.50 18.32 18.24
N MET A 475 -46.52 17.93 17.51
CA MET A 475 -47.57 17.03 17.94
C MET A 475 -47.20 15.63 17.47
N THR A 476 -47.28 14.64 18.36
CA THR A 476 -46.96 13.25 18.00
C THR A 476 -48.22 12.57 17.47
N SER A 477 -48.12 11.94 16.30
CA SER A 477 -49.13 11.01 15.81
C SER A 477 -48.46 9.66 15.53
N THR A 478 -49.19 8.58 15.78
CA THR A 478 -48.72 7.21 15.58
C THR A 478 -49.61 6.56 14.53
N VAL A 479 -49.00 6.11 13.43
CA VAL A 479 -49.66 5.22 12.48
C VAL A 479 -49.56 3.79 13.00
N ASN A 480 -50.67 3.07 13.01
CA ASN A 480 -50.77 1.69 13.45
C ASN A 480 -51.30 0.85 12.30
N VAL A 481 -50.68 -0.30 12.03
CA VAL A 481 -51.15 -1.27 11.04
C VAL A 481 -51.48 -2.60 11.68
N LEU A 482 -52.60 -3.19 11.25
CA LEU A 482 -52.97 -4.56 11.63
C LEU A 482 -52.10 -5.57 10.87
N GLU A 483 -52.16 -6.85 11.23
CA GLU A 483 -51.48 -7.92 10.49
C GLU A 483 -51.98 -7.99 9.04
N ASN A 484 -51.08 -8.22 8.08
CA ASN A 484 -51.43 -8.46 6.69
C ASN A 484 -51.70 -9.94 6.40
N THR A 485 -52.94 -10.36 6.66
CA THR A 485 -53.43 -11.71 6.36
C THR A 485 -53.85 -11.92 4.90
N THR A 486 -53.72 -10.91 4.03
CA THR A 486 -54.29 -10.93 2.66
C THR A 486 -53.42 -11.64 1.61
N GLY A 487 -52.15 -11.95 1.94
CA GLY A 487 -51.21 -12.60 1.04
C GLY A 487 -50.76 -11.75 -0.17
N LYS A 488 -50.97 -10.43 -0.11
CA LYS A 488 -50.51 -9.45 -1.11
C LYS A 488 -50.10 -8.15 -0.41
N VAL A 489 -49.24 -7.36 -1.06
CA VAL A 489 -48.93 -5.98 -0.63
C VAL A 489 -50.22 -5.14 -0.64
N ARG A 490 -50.46 -4.37 0.42
CA ARG A 490 -51.57 -3.42 0.52
C ARG A 490 -51.07 -1.99 0.73
N THR A 491 -51.67 -1.03 0.05
CA THR A 491 -51.21 0.37 0.03
C THR A 491 -52.38 1.33 0.14
N ILE A 492 -52.24 2.35 1.00
CA ILE A 492 -53.02 3.59 0.95
C ILE A 492 -52.15 4.61 0.22
N THR A 493 -52.64 5.17 -0.87
CA THR A 493 -51.85 6.05 -1.74
C THR A 493 -51.86 7.49 -1.27
N ALA A 494 -50.86 8.26 -1.71
CA ALA A 494 -50.76 9.71 -1.52
C ALA A 494 -51.94 10.54 -2.08
N LYS A 495 -52.93 9.90 -2.75
CA LYS A 495 -54.16 10.53 -3.23
C LYS A 495 -55.37 10.29 -2.32
N GLU A 496 -55.25 9.39 -1.34
CA GLU A 496 -56.37 8.89 -0.53
C GLU A 496 -56.34 9.38 0.91
N LEU A 497 -55.16 9.73 1.43
CA LEU A 497 -54.92 10.05 2.84
C LEU A 497 -54.07 11.32 2.99
N PHE A 498 -54.48 12.22 3.88
CA PHE A 498 -53.84 13.52 4.07
C PHE A 498 -53.79 13.95 5.54
N VAL A 499 -52.74 14.64 5.97
CA VAL A 499 -52.80 15.56 7.12
C VAL A 499 -53.33 16.90 6.63
N LYS A 500 -54.37 17.43 7.25
CA LYS A 500 -55.03 18.69 6.88
C LYS A 500 -54.91 19.72 8.00
N ALA A 501 -54.41 20.91 7.67
CA ALA A 501 -54.44 22.08 8.54
C ALA A 501 -54.89 23.28 7.70
N GLY A 502 -56.00 23.93 8.08
CA GLY A 502 -56.61 24.99 7.28
C GLY A 502 -56.98 24.52 5.87
N ARG A 503 -56.37 25.17 4.86
CA ARG A 503 -56.52 24.82 3.43
C ARG A 503 -55.44 23.83 2.95
N ILE A 504 -54.38 23.62 3.73
CA ILE A 504 -53.26 22.74 3.38
C ILE A 504 -53.69 21.28 3.53
N LYS A 505 -53.41 20.46 2.51
CA LYS A 505 -53.46 18.99 2.56
C LYS A 505 -52.07 18.43 2.28
N TRP A 506 -51.48 17.79 3.27
CA TRP A 506 -50.21 17.06 3.18
C TRP A 506 -50.48 15.59 2.85
N PRO A 507 -50.03 15.05 1.71
CA PRO A 507 -50.30 13.65 1.35
C PRO A 507 -49.52 12.67 2.22
N LEU A 508 -50.17 11.60 2.70
CA LEU A 508 -49.52 10.47 3.35
C LEU A 508 -49.65 9.21 2.48
N GLN A 509 -48.60 8.38 2.48
CA GLN A 509 -48.61 7.06 1.85
C GLN A 509 -48.28 5.99 2.89
N ILE A 510 -49.04 4.89 2.92
CA ILE A 510 -48.77 3.73 3.77
C ILE A 510 -48.72 2.49 2.89
N THR A 511 -47.61 1.76 2.90
CA THR A 511 -47.46 0.47 2.23
C THR A 511 -47.19 -0.60 3.28
N GLN A 512 -47.92 -1.72 3.24
CA GLN A 512 -47.64 -2.89 4.06
C GLN A 512 -47.38 -4.12 3.18
N SER A 513 -46.22 -4.72 3.41
CA SER A 513 -45.68 -5.88 2.72
C SER A 513 -46.45 -7.17 3.04
N ASP A 514 -46.24 -8.20 2.23
CA ASP A 514 -46.62 -9.59 2.50
C ASP A 514 -45.48 -10.40 3.15
N LYS A 515 -44.30 -9.79 3.34
CA LYS A 515 -43.07 -10.42 3.86
C LYS A 515 -42.69 -9.93 5.26
N ILE A 516 -41.92 -10.75 5.97
CA ILE A 516 -41.31 -10.43 7.27
C ILE A 516 -40.05 -9.57 7.05
N GLU A 517 -39.86 -8.53 7.86
CA GLU A 517 -38.67 -7.68 7.87
C GLU A 517 -37.84 -7.94 9.14
N LEU A 518 -36.51 -7.85 9.05
CA LEU A 518 -35.57 -8.17 10.12
C LEU A 518 -34.51 -7.06 10.30
N ASP A 519 -34.11 -6.80 11.55
CA ASP A 519 -33.07 -5.85 11.95
C ASP A 519 -32.12 -6.49 12.99
N VAL A 520 -30.86 -6.05 13.01
CA VAL A 520 -29.84 -6.46 14.00
C VAL A 520 -28.75 -5.40 14.15
N LYS A 521 -28.43 -5.03 15.40
CA LYS A 521 -27.47 -3.97 15.78
C LYS A 521 -26.66 -4.38 17.01
N VAL A 522 -25.44 -3.83 17.16
CA VAL A 522 -24.55 -4.07 18.30
C VAL A 522 -24.38 -2.78 19.09
N TYR A 523 -24.25 -2.89 20.41
CA TYR A 523 -24.16 -1.77 21.36
C TYR A 523 -23.07 -2.07 22.41
N GLU A 524 -22.40 -1.04 22.92
CA GLU A 524 -21.61 -1.17 24.16
C GLU A 524 -22.56 -1.55 25.32
N TYR A 525 -22.14 -2.49 26.16
CA TYR A 525 -22.88 -2.89 27.35
C TYR A 525 -21.98 -2.76 28.57
N LYS A 526 -22.39 -1.97 29.56
CA LYS A 526 -21.58 -1.73 30.76
C LYS A 526 -22.45 -1.49 31.98
N ASP A 527 -22.12 -2.13 33.09
CA ASP A 527 -22.83 -1.99 34.38
C ASP A 527 -24.36 -2.18 34.28
N GLY A 528 -24.80 -3.11 33.42
CA GLY A 528 -26.21 -3.40 33.16
C GLY A 528 -26.93 -2.41 32.21
N LYS A 529 -26.21 -1.45 31.63
CA LYS A 529 -26.75 -0.36 30.81
C LYS A 529 -26.22 -0.40 29.38
N TRP A 530 -27.01 0.14 28.46
CA TRP A 530 -26.68 0.36 27.05
C TRP A 530 -27.48 1.56 26.54
N ASP A 531 -27.04 2.19 25.45
CA ASP A 531 -27.70 3.34 24.84
C ASP A 531 -28.32 2.94 23.48
N PRO A 532 -29.65 2.80 23.36
CA PRO A 532 -30.30 2.39 22.12
C PRO A 532 -30.11 3.37 20.95
N SER A 533 -29.73 4.62 21.23
CA SER A 533 -29.44 5.63 20.19
C SER A 533 -28.04 5.50 19.59
N LYS A 534 -27.14 4.70 20.19
CA LYS A 534 -25.72 4.60 19.79
C LYS A 534 -25.31 3.17 19.42
N PRO A 535 -25.80 2.63 18.28
CA PRO A 535 -25.26 1.39 17.75
C PRO A 535 -23.79 1.58 17.36
N ILE A 536 -22.97 0.55 17.57
CA ILE A 536 -21.55 0.51 17.25
C ILE A 536 -21.26 -0.62 16.26
N ASN A 537 -20.27 -0.40 15.39
CA ASN A 537 -19.79 -1.37 14.39
C ASN A 537 -18.30 -1.68 14.55
N SER A 538 -17.62 -1.12 15.55
CA SER A 538 -16.22 -1.43 15.84
C SER A 538 -15.84 -1.13 17.29
N TRP A 539 -14.76 -1.73 17.77
CA TRP A 539 -14.20 -1.45 19.08
C TRP A 539 -12.67 -1.64 19.15
N ASP A 540 -11.99 -0.73 19.83
CA ASP A 540 -10.54 -0.78 20.08
C ASP A 540 -10.27 -1.49 21.43
N PHE A 541 -9.59 -2.62 21.37
CA PHE A 541 -9.27 -3.46 22.52
C PHE A 541 -7.91 -3.14 23.12
N GLN A 542 -7.77 -3.41 24.42
CA GLN A 542 -6.50 -3.47 25.13
C GLN A 542 -6.15 -4.92 25.47
N THR A 543 -4.86 -5.21 25.66
CA THR A 543 -4.38 -6.51 26.14
C THR A 543 -4.89 -6.80 27.54
N ASP A 544 -5.31 -8.05 27.78
CA ASP A 544 -5.80 -8.56 29.07
C ASP A 544 -7.03 -7.82 29.65
N VAL A 545 -7.78 -7.06 28.83
CA VAL A 545 -9.05 -6.41 29.20
C VAL A 545 -10.25 -7.11 28.53
N ASN A 546 -11.33 -7.31 29.30
CA ASN A 546 -12.62 -7.79 28.81
C ASN A 546 -13.55 -6.60 28.47
N TYR A 547 -14.32 -6.72 27.40
CA TYR A 547 -15.35 -5.76 27.00
C TYR A 547 -16.66 -6.48 26.72
N ASP A 548 -17.78 -5.88 27.15
CA ASP A 548 -19.12 -6.46 27.00
C ASP A 548 -19.95 -5.69 25.96
N PHE A 549 -20.70 -6.44 25.15
CA PHE A 549 -21.53 -5.93 24.07
C PHE A 549 -22.93 -6.53 24.09
N ARG A 550 -23.94 -5.72 23.75
CA ARG A 550 -25.32 -6.15 23.57
C ARG A 550 -25.67 -6.15 22.09
N VAL A 551 -26.05 -7.31 21.57
CA VAL A 551 -26.61 -7.45 20.22
C VAL A 551 -28.13 -7.43 20.35
N VAL A 552 -28.79 -6.48 19.69
CA VAL A 552 -30.26 -6.37 19.67
C VAL A 552 -30.76 -6.73 18.27
N PHE A 553 -31.83 -7.50 18.18
CA PHE A 553 -32.36 -8.04 16.94
C PHE A 553 -33.90 -8.19 16.99
N THR A 554 -34.52 -8.44 15.84
CA THR A 554 -35.98 -8.60 15.77
C THR A 554 -36.51 -9.70 16.72
N PRO A 555 -37.46 -9.38 17.62
CA PRO A 555 -38.11 -10.35 18.50
C PRO A 555 -38.55 -11.65 17.81
N GLY A 556 -38.14 -12.78 18.39
CA GLY A 556 -38.45 -14.12 17.90
C GLY A 556 -37.57 -14.62 16.74
N ALA A 557 -36.57 -13.86 16.28
CA ALA A 557 -35.59 -14.34 15.29
C ALA A 557 -34.46 -15.16 15.93
N ASP A 558 -33.82 -16.03 15.16
CA ASP A 558 -32.64 -16.80 15.57
C ASP A 558 -31.35 -16.04 15.24
N LEU A 559 -30.46 -15.85 16.24
CA LEU A 559 -29.19 -15.12 16.13
C LEU A 559 -27.97 -16.06 16.07
N GLU A 560 -27.12 -15.84 15.08
CA GLU A 560 -25.84 -16.52 14.83
C GLU A 560 -24.68 -15.49 14.79
N ARG A 561 -23.50 -15.85 15.33
CA ARG A 561 -22.24 -15.09 15.08
C ARG A 561 -21.35 -15.93 14.17
N ILE A 562 -20.92 -15.35 13.06
CA ILE A 562 -20.04 -15.94 12.05
C ILE A 562 -18.74 -15.13 12.02
N SER A 563 -17.59 -15.78 12.18
CA SER A 563 -16.31 -15.11 11.95
C SER A 563 -16.02 -15.00 10.45
N LEU A 564 -15.52 -13.84 10.00
CA LEU A 564 -15.09 -13.65 8.61
C LEU A 564 -13.58 -13.91 8.41
N GLN A 565 -12.88 -14.38 9.44
CA GLN A 565 -11.48 -14.78 9.40
C GLN A 565 -11.32 -16.28 9.71
N PHE A 566 -10.28 -16.91 9.14
CA PHE A 566 -10.02 -18.34 9.32
C PHE A 566 -9.38 -18.67 10.69
N ALA A 567 -8.73 -17.70 11.31
CA ALA A 567 -8.16 -17.80 12.64
C ALA A 567 -8.45 -16.49 13.40
N GLU A 568 -9.16 -16.60 14.53
CA GLU A 568 -9.54 -15.44 15.35
C GLU A 568 -8.47 -15.17 16.41
N HIS A 569 -8.02 -13.93 16.55
CA HIS A 569 -7.19 -13.47 17.65
C HIS A 569 -8.02 -12.93 18.83
N PHE A 570 -9.34 -12.74 18.66
CA PHE A 570 -10.26 -12.39 19.75
C PHE A 570 -11.06 -13.59 20.25
N ASP A 571 -11.22 -13.71 21.58
CA ASP A 571 -12.13 -14.66 22.22
C ASP A 571 -13.51 -14.02 22.37
N TRP A 572 -14.53 -14.58 21.71
CA TRP A 572 -15.93 -14.17 21.84
C TRP A 572 -16.72 -15.18 22.68
N HIS A 573 -17.31 -14.74 23.79
CA HIS A 573 -18.12 -15.57 24.67
C HIS A 573 -19.54 -14.99 24.82
N ARG A 574 -20.58 -15.71 24.38
CA ARG A 574 -21.98 -15.28 24.55
C ARG A 574 -22.44 -15.59 25.98
N THR A 575 -22.75 -14.56 26.75
CA THR A 575 -23.10 -14.65 28.18
C THR A 575 -24.61 -14.70 28.44
N ASP A 576 -25.44 -14.10 27.58
CA ASP A 576 -26.91 -14.17 27.66
C ASP A 576 -27.54 -14.18 26.26
N ILE A 577 -28.76 -14.72 26.15
CA ILE A 577 -29.63 -14.58 24.97
C ILE A 577 -31.11 -14.70 25.35
N ASN A 578 -31.89 -13.69 25.00
CA ASN A 578 -33.34 -13.69 25.10
C ASN A 578 -33.95 -13.51 23.71
N LYS A 579 -34.41 -14.63 23.13
CA LYS A 579 -35.00 -14.67 21.79
C LYS A 579 -36.32 -13.90 21.71
N GLU A 580 -37.16 -13.95 22.73
CA GLU A 580 -38.46 -13.28 22.73
C GLU A 580 -38.32 -11.75 22.86
N ALA A 581 -37.40 -11.28 23.71
CA ALA A 581 -37.09 -9.85 23.83
C ALA A 581 -36.15 -9.32 22.74
N GLY A 582 -35.58 -10.20 21.89
CA GLY A 582 -34.72 -9.80 20.77
C GLY A 582 -33.35 -9.27 21.18
N TYR A 583 -32.64 -9.92 22.12
CA TYR A 583 -31.27 -9.52 22.44
C TYR A 583 -30.34 -10.68 22.86
N ALA A 584 -29.03 -10.44 22.78
CA ALA A 584 -27.97 -11.29 23.33
C ALA A 584 -26.83 -10.44 23.92
N LEU A 585 -26.07 -11.00 24.85
CA LEU A 585 -24.88 -10.37 25.45
C LEU A 585 -23.62 -11.18 25.11
N TYR A 586 -22.52 -10.49 24.83
CA TYR A 586 -21.22 -11.07 24.50
C TYR A 586 -20.11 -10.38 25.28
N THR A 587 -19.25 -11.17 25.92
CA THR A 587 -17.95 -10.72 26.46
C THR A 587 -16.86 -11.04 25.46
N VAL A 588 -15.94 -10.09 25.21
CA VAL A 588 -14.87 -10.21 24.22
C VAL A 588 -13.55 -9.76 24.81
N LYS A 589 -12.46 -10.47 24.47
CA LYS A 589 -11.09 -10.12 24.86
C LYS A 589 -10.09 -10.50 23.77
N LEU A 590 -8.93 -9.87 23.76
CA LEU A 590 -7.80 -10.29 22.92
C LEU A 590 -7.15 -11.55 23.50
N LYS A 591 -6.91 -12.58 22.68
CA LYS A 591 -6.22 -13.81 23.10
C LYS A 591 -4.77 -13.51 23.46
N LYS A 592 -4.34 -13.97 24.64
CA LYS A 592 -2.95 -13.84 25.10
C LYS A 592 -1.98 -14.51 24.12
N ASN A 593 -0.85 -13.84 23.87
CA ASN A 593 0.21 -14.27 22.93
C ASN A 593 -0.26 -14.52 21.48
N SER A 594 -1.44 -14.03 21.09
CA SER A 594 -1.95 -14.25 19.72
C SER A 594 -1.40 -13.27 18.68
N VAL A 595 -0.87 -12.13 19.11
CA VAL A 595 -0.32 -11.08 18.22
C VAL A 595 1.15 -11.39 17.93
N PRO A 596 1.58 -11.51 16.66
CA PRO A 596 2.99 -11.59 16.31
C PRO A 596 3.77 -10.36 16.82
N GLU A 597 5.00 -10.55 17.31
CA GLU A 597 5.77 -9.49 17.98
C GLU A 597 6.01 -8.25 17.12
N ASP A 598 6.14 -8.43 15.80
CA ASP A 598 6.37 -7.42 14.77
C ASP A 598 5.07 -6.87 14.15
N ARG A 599 3.91 -7.37 14.60
CA ARG A 599 2.59 -6.92 14.16
C ARG A 599 2.04 -5.85 15.10
N PHE A 600 2.13 -4.61 14.64
CA PHE A 600 1.70 -3.43 15.38
C PHE A 600 0.17 -3.28 15.49
N SER A 601 -0.62 -3.92 14.62
CA SER A 601 -2.09 -3.87 14.70
C SER A 601 -2.80 -5.14 14.23
N LEU A 602 -3.98 -5.38 14.80
CA LEU A 602 -4.93 -6.40 14.41
C LEU A 602 -6.29 -5.78 14.12
N VAL A 603 -6.96 -6.32 13.10
CA VAL A 603 -8.34 -5.97 12.72
C VAL A 603 -9.04 -7.26 12.31
N GLU A 604 -10.16 -7.58 12.94
CA GLU A 604 -11.02 -8.73 12.64
C GLU A 604 -12.47 -8.29 12.46
N THR A 605 -13.32 -9.14 11.91
CA THR A 605 -14.72 -8.82 11.62
C THR A 605 -15.61 -10.02 11.89
N SER A 606 -16.49 -9.88 12.88
CA SER A 606 -17.55 -10.84 13.17
C SER A 606 -18.87 -10.36 12.57
N ARG A 607 -19.57 -11.23 11.86
CA ARG A 607 -20.91 -11.01 11.34
C ARG A 607 -21.96 -11.57 12.31
N PHE A 608 -22.90 -10.74 12.72
CA PHE A 608 -24.10 -11.17 13.43
C PHE A 608 -25.23 -11.33 12.42
N ARG A 609 -25.68 -12.57 12.23
CA ARG A 609 -26.74 -12.95 11.28
C ARG A 609 -28.01 -13.32 12.04
N VAL A 610 -29.15 -12.85 11.57
CA VAL A 610 -30.46 -13.14 12.15
C VAL A 610 -31.38 -13.76 11.11
N THR A 611 -32.17 -14.75 11.52
CA THR A 611 -33.09 -15.47 10.62
C THR A 611 -34.47 -15.67 11.24
N LYS A 612 -35.54 -15.56 10.44
CA LYS A 612 -36.93 -15.83 10.87
C LYS A 612 -37.79 -16.15 9.66
N GLY A 613 -38.53 -17.25 9.69
CA GLY A 613 -39.50 -17.61 8.64
C GLY A 613 -38.91 -17.74 7.21
N GLY A 614 -37.61 -18.07 7.09
CA GLY A 614 -36.91 -18.15 5.80
C GLY A 614 -36.32 -16.84 5.29
N VAL A 615 -36.48 -15.73 6.01
CA VAL A 615 -35.82 -14.44 5.74
C VAL A 615 -34.57 -14.30 6.62
N GLU A 616 -33.54 -13.60 6.13
CA GLU A 616 -32.32 -13.28 6.87
C GLU A 616 -31.92 -11.79 6.79
N ALA A 617 -31.22 -11.31 7.82
CA ALA A 617 -30.52 -10.03 7.85
C ALA A 617 -29.19 -10.17 8.62
N HIS A 618 -28.28 -9.20 8.52
CA HIS A 618 -27.01 -9.23 9.24
C HIS A 618 -26.42 -7.84 9.51
N THR A 619 -25.49 -7.77 10.47
CA THR A 619 -24.62 -6.62 10.73
C THR A 619 -23.19 -7.10 11.03
N ASP A 620 -22.19 -6.29 10.69
CA ASP A 620 -20.77 -6.62 10.84
C ASP A 620 -20.12 -5.76 11.94
N PHE A 621 -19.30 -6.38 12.78
CA PHE A 621 -18.62 -5.75 13.90
C PHE A 621 -17.11 -5.97 13.84
N VAL A 622 -16.35 -4.88 13.89
CA VAL A 622 -14.89 -4.85 13.67
C VAL A 622 -14.12 -4.72 14.98
N THR A 623 -13.45 -5.78 15.41
CA THR A 623 -12.53 -5.72 16.57
C THR A 623 -11.17 -5.21 16.12
N ARG A 624 -10.57 -4.29 16.89
CA ARG A 624 -9.30 -3.64 16.58
C ARG A 624 -8.35 -3.73 17.76
N TYR A 625 -7.05 -3.76 17.50
CA TYR A 625 -6.01 -3.67 18.53
C TYR A 625 -4.78 -2.94 17.95
N LEU A 626 -4.21 -2.04 18.73
CA LEU A 626 -2.96 -1.35 18.44
C LEU A 626 -1.94 -1.68 19.54
N LYS A 627 -0.82 -2.27 19.17
CA LYS A 627 0.34 -2.47 20.04
C LYS A 627 1.16 -1.19 20.06
N TYR A 628 1.39 -0.60 21.23
CA TYR A 628 2.42 0.44 21.40
C TYR A 628 3.79 -0.21 21.37
N ASP A 629 4.63 0.17 20.40
CA ASP A 629 5.99 -0.36 20.30
C ASP A 629 6.89 0.51 19.41
N ALA A 630 8.20 0.25 19.47
CA ALA A 630 9.18 0.66 18.47
C ALA A 630 10.11 -0.51 18.12
N ILE A 631 10.40 -0.69 16.83
CA ILE A 631 11.22 -1.78 16.29
C ILE A 631 12.18 -1.25 15.21
N PRO A 632 13.50 -1.52 15.32
CA PRO A 632 14.48 -1.25 14.28
C PRO A 632 14.43 -2.25 13.11
N TYR A 633 14.65 -1.76 11.89
CA TYR A 633 14.65 -2.51 10.64
C TYR A 633 15.84 -2.11 9.75
N GLY A 634 16.55 -3.09 9.18
CA GLY A 634 17.71 -2.86 8.32
C GLY A 634 17.38 -2.36 6.91
N ASP A 635 16.13 -2.47 6.48
CA ASP A 635 15.68 -2.21 5.12
C ASP A 635 14.44 -1.30 5.06
N VAL A 636 14.25 -0.63 3.92
CA VAL A 636 13.12 0.30 3.71
C VAL A 636 11.76 -0.42 3.56
N ALA A 637 11.76 -1.72 3.23
CA ALA A 637 10.53 -2.51 3.19
C ALA A 637 10.12 -3.06 4.58
N LEU A 638 10.92 -2.78 5.62
CA LEU A 638 10.67 -3.13 7.02
C LEU A 638 10.51 -4.65 7.21
N THR A 639 11.40 -5.42 6.59
CA THR A 639 11.40 -6.90 6.60
C THR A 639 12.48 -7.48 7.52
N LYS A 640 13.64 -6.82 7.66
CA LYS A 640 14.78 -7.23 8.49
C LYS A 640 14.70 -6.66 9.90
N ASN A 641 13.92 -7.27 10.79
CA ASN A 641 13.80 -6.85 12.18
C ASN A 641 15.14 -6.99 12.95
N MET A 642 15.79 -5.88 13.28
CA MET A 642 17.13 -5.85 13.89
C MET A 642 17.14 -6.20 15.40
N LEU A 643 15.98 -6.49 16.01
CA LEU A 643 15.91 -7.14 17.32
C LEU A 643 16.19 -8.65 17.23
N LYS A 644 16.11 -9.23 16.02
CA LYS A 644 16.24 -10.67 15.77
C LYS A 644 17.44 -11.03 14.89
N TYR A 645 18.00 -10.05 14.16
CA TYR A 645 19.08 -10.25 13.20
C TYR A 645 20.18 -9.19 13.38
N ASP A 646 21.43 -9.65 13.46
CA ASP A 646 22.61 -8.77 13.41
C ASP A 646 22.77 -8.19 12.00
N GLU A 647 22.48 -6.89 11.84
CA GLU A 647 22.73 -6.17 10.59
C GLU A 647 24.18 -5.65 10.52
N VAL A 648 24.77 -5.71 9.32
CA VAL A 648 26.21 -5.58 9.11
C VAL A 648 26.51 -4.52 8.07
N TYR A 649 27.42 -3.62 8.44
CA TYR A 649 27.70 -2.36 7.77
C TYR A 649 29.22 -2.20 7.57
N PRO A 650 29.74 -1.71 6.43
CA PRO A 650 31.16 -1.48 6.25
C PRO A 650 31.66 -0.26 7.05
N LEU A 651 32.89 -0.37 7.55
CA LEU A 651 33.71 0.74 8.04
C LEU A 651 34.29 1.54 6.86
N SER A 652 33.40 2.10 6.05
CA SER A 652 33.70 3.04 4.95
C SER A 652 33.09 4.41 5.25
N ASP A 653 33.69 5.46 4.71
CA ASP A 653 33.22 6.87 4.79
C ASP A 653 31.83 7.13 4.16
N ILE A 654 31.34 6.15 3.40
CA ILE A 654 30.00 6.04 2.83
C ILE A 654 28.89 6.18 3.88
N SER A 655 27.90 7.03 3.55
CA SER A 655 26.68 7.23 4.34
C SER A 655 25.76 6.00 4.31
N GLN A 656 25.30 5.58 5.49
CA GLN A 656 24.58 4.34 5.73
C GLN A 656 23.34 4.60 6.59
N LYS A 657 22.40 3.64 6.63
CA LYS A 657 21.08 3.88 7.21
C LYS A 657 20.38 2.60 7.68
N PHE A 658 19.50 2.77 8.65
CA PHE A 658 18.44 1.83 9.04
C PHE A 658 17.15 2.60 9.33
N TYR A 659 16.08 1.93 9.75
CA TYR A 659 14.77 2.53 9.98
C TYR A 659 14.19 2.11 11.34
N ILE A 660 13.50 3.00 12.04
CA ILE A 660 12.69 2.65 13.22
C ILE A 660 11.21 2.73 12.85
N LYS A 661 10.49 1.61 12.90
CA LYS A 661 9.03 1.59 12.79
C LYS A 661 8.44 1.69 14.19
N ALA A 662 7.49 2.60 14.41
CA ALA A 662 6.91 2.84 15.73
C ALA A 662 5.41 3.13 15.67
N THR A 663 4.76 2.90 16.81
CA THR A 663 3.39 3.34 17.16
C THR A 663 3.36 4.12 18.48
N ALA A 664 4.52 4.30 19.11
CA ALA A 664 4.69 5.04 20.36
C ALA A 664 5.92 5.97 20.27
N PRO A 665 5.89 7.15 20.91
CA PRO A 665 7.03 8.05 20.99
C PRO A 665 8.26 7.37 21.58
N TYR A 666 9.44 7.60 20.99
CA TYR A 666 10.67 6.90 21.36
C TYR A 666 11.90 7.80 21.38
N LYS A 667 12.91 7.35 22.11
CA LYS A 667 14.29 7.84 22.07
C LYS A 667 15.21 6.70 21.67
N LEU A 668 16.09 6.98 20.71
CA LEU A 668 17.17 6.11 20.28
C LEU A 668 18.51 6.76 20.67
N SER A 669 19.31 6.04 21.46
CA SER A 669 20.64 6.49 21.91
C SER A 669 21.71 5.44 21.66
N VAL A 670 22.94 5.88 21.41
CA VAL A 670 24.12 5.01 21.49
C VAL A 670 24.34 4.65 22.96
N LYS A 671 24.11 3.39 23.29
CA LYS A 671 24.37 2.84 24.63
C LYS A 671 25.85 2.58 24.85
N LYS A 672 26.50 1.97 23.84
CA LYS A 672 27.93 1.69 23.86
C LYS A 672 28.49 1.45 22.45
N ILE A 673 29.63 2.04 22.13
CA ILE A 673 30.49 1.65 21.02
C ILE A 673 31.54 0.68 21.58
N THR A 674 31.73 -0.47 20.93
CA THR A 674 32.72 -1.47 21.33
C THR A 674 33.69 -1.74 20.18
N ILE A 675 34.98 -1.65 20.49
CA ILE A 675 36.10 -1.91 19.60
C ILE A 675 36.93 -3.05 20.23
N PRO A 676 37.31 -4.12 19.51
CA PRO A 676 38.04 -5.26 20.08
C PRO A 676 39.39 -4.88 20.71
N GLN A 677 40.01 -3.78 20.27
CA GLN A 677 41.24 -3.24 20.82
C GLN A 677 41.10 -2.64 22.23
N GLY A 678 39.88 -2.31 22.68
CA GLY A 678 39.64 -1.50 23.88
C GLY A 678 39.21 -0.07 23.54
N ASP A 679 38.95 0.73 24.58
CA ASP A 679 38.59 2.16 24.48
C ASP A 679 39.40 3.00 25.47
N ASP A 680 40.68 2.68 25.60
CA ASP A 680 41.56 3.23 26.65
C ASP A 680 41.81 4.75 26.50
N ASP A 681 41.48 5.33 25.33
CA ASP A 681 41.54 6.77 25.03
C ASP A 681 40.18 7.50 25.08
N GLY A 682 39.05 6.79 25.20
CA GLY A 682 37.69 7.37 25.16
C GLY A 682 37.30 8.03 23.82
N LYS A 683 37.91 7.59 22.71
CA LYS A 683 37.78 8.19 21.35
C LYS A 683 36.94 7.36 20.39
N THR A 684 35.84 6.78 20.87
CA THR A 684 34.89 6.00 20.06
C THR A 684 34.26 6.78 18.90
N GLU A 685 34.31 8.12 18.95
CA GLU A 685 33.96 9.04 17.85
C GLU A 685 34.71 8.80 16.54
N LEU A 686 35.84 8.08 16.56
CA LEU A 686 36.58 7.68 15.36
C LEU A 686 35.97 6.46 14.63
N ILE A 687 34.91 5.83 15.16
CA ILE A 687 34.24 4.70 14.51
C ILE A 687 33.06 5.17 13.65
N VAL A 688 32.19 6.03 14.21
CA VAL A 688 31.08 6.68 13.49
C VAL A 688 31.11 8.18 13.79
N LYS A 689 31.12 9.00 12.72
CA LYS A 689 31.23 10.46 12.79
C LYS A 689 30.14 11.03 13.69
N GLY A 690 30.55 11.69 14.78
CA GLY A 690 29.66 12.36 15.72
C GLY A 690 28.95 11.45 16.75
N TRP A 691 29.27 10.15 16.80
CA TRP A 691 28.71 9.22 17.79
C TRP A 691 29.74 8.83 18.85
N LYS A 692 29.31 8.85 20.11
CA LYS A 692 30.05 8.33 21.27
C LYS A 692 29.05 7.71 22.26
N ASP A 693 29.55 7.06 23.30
CA ASP A 693 28.71 6.52 24.37
C ASP A 693 27.81 7.61 24.97
N GLY A 694 26.50 7.33 25.05
CA GLY A 694 25.47 8.26 25.53
C GLY A 694 24.90 9.21 24.47
N THR A 695 25.38 9.23 23.22
CA THR A 695 24.85 10.11 22.16
C THR A 695 23.36 9.81 21.89
N GLU A 696 22.49 10.81 21.96
CA GLU A 696 21.13 10.73 21.42
C GLU A 696 21.19 10.81 19.89
N VAL A 697 20.72 9.76 19.23
CA VAL A 697 20.79 9.59 17.76
C VAL A 697 19.52 10.10 17.10
N GLN A 698 18.38 9.84 17.72
CA GLN A 698 17.07 10.25 17.25
C GLN A 698 16.07 10.26 18.39
N LYS A 699 15.19 11.25 18.40
CA LYS A 699 13.99 11.31 19.25
C LYS A 699 12.79 11.48 18.34
N GLU A 700 11.70 10.79 18.64
CA GLU A 700 10.45 10.87 17.92
C GLU A 700 9.31 11.09 18.91
N GLU A 701 8.54 12.15 18.71
CA GLU A 701 7.56 12.66 19.67
C GLU A 701 6.11 12.36 19.24
N LEU A 702 5.88 12.10 17.93
CA LEU A 702 4.55 11.80 17.39
C LEU A 702 4.18 10.31 17.48
N GLY A 703 5.18 9.44 17.58
CA GLY A 703 5.06 8.01 17.85
C GLY A 703 4.56 7.13 16.71
N THR A 704 3.67 7.59 15.83
CA THR A 704 3.08 6.75 14.78
C THR A 704 3.82 6.89 13.45
N ILE A 705 4.83 6.03 13.22
CA ILE A 705 5.61 5.97 11.97
C ILE A 705 5.65 4.53 11.45
N LEU A 706 4.54 4.12 10.83
CA LEU A 706 4.38 2.78 10.25
C LEU A 706 5.22 2.54 8.99
N THR A 707 5.70 3.62 8.34
CA THR A 707 6.60 3.60 7.17
C THR A 707 8.09 3.53 7.52
N GLY A 708 8.44 3.58 8.81
CA GLY A 708 9.82 3.60 9.28
C GLY A 708 10.48 4.99 9.19
N ARG A 709 11.00 5.47 10.32
CA ARG A 709 11.81 6.69 10.40
C ARG A 709 13.26 6.36 10.09
N LYS A 710 13.85 6.97 9.06
CA LYS A 710 15.25 6.79 8.70
C LYS A 710 16.17 7.27 9.83
N VAL A 711 17.14 6.44 10.21
CA VAL A 711 18.34 6.80 10.97
C VAL A 711 19.51 6.71 10.00
N GLN A 712 20.28 7.79 9.84
CA GLN A 712 21.40 7.86 8.90
C GLN A 712 22.69 8.17 9.65
N PHE A 713 23.79 7.54 9.26
CA PHE A 713 25.09 7.62 9.94
C PHE A 713 26.25 7.40 8.97
N GLU A 714 27.45 7.84 9.35
CA GLU A 714 28.66 7.74 8.53
C GLU A 714 29.82 7.19 9.34
N PRO A 715 30.29 5.96 9.08
CA PRO A 715 31.54 5.47 9.63
C PRO A 715 32.77 6.23 9.12
N TYR A 716 33.92 5.99 9.75
CA TYR A 716 35.21 6.36 9.17
C TYR A 716 35.72 5.26 8.23
N ASP A 717 36.50 5.62 7.21
CA ASP A 717 37.07 4.66 6.26
C ASP A 717 38.30 3.93 6.81
N TYR A 718 38.07 2.74 7.35
CA TYR A 718 39.10 1.77 7.72
C TYR A 718 39.42 0.79 6.59
N ILE A 719 38.74 0.89 5.43
CA ILE A 719 38.79 -0.09 4.34
C ILE A 719 39.84 0.26 3.29
N SER A 720 39.99 1.55 2.93
CA SER A 720 41.13 2.01 2.12
C SER A 720 42.47 1.99 2.88
N GLY A 721 42.42 1.81 4.20
CA GLY A 721 43.57 1.89 5.09
C GLY A 721 43.93 3.31 5.54
N GLY A 722 43.17 4.33 5.13
CA GLY A 722 43.38 5.73 5.54
C GLY A 722 43.17 6.00 7.03
N CYS A 723 42.23 5.29 7.68
CA CYS A 723 42.00 5.43 9.13
C CYS A 723 42.74 4.35 9.96
N ARG A 724 43.15 4.74 11.17
CA ARG A 724 43.81 3.90 12.18
C ARG A 724 43.32 4.29 13.58
N TYR A 725 42.93 3.31 14.38
CA TYR A 725 42.57 3.52 15.79
C TYR A 725 43.78 3.09 16.63
N GLN A 726 44.35 4.00 17.43
CA GLN A 726 45.59 3.76 18.18
C GLN A 726 46.75 3.20 17.32
N GLY A 727 46.82 3.63 16.05
CA GLY A 727 47.80 3.12 15.07
C GLY A 727 47.47 1.76 14.45
N GLN A 728 46.40 1.09 14.89
CA GLN A 728 45.99 -0.24 14.42
C GLN A 728 44.82 -0.20 13.41
N GLU A 729 44.65 -1.28 12.66
CA GLU A 729 43.49 -1.51 11.77
C GLU A 729 42.28 -1.99 12.59
N VAL A 730 41.12 -1.34 12.44
CA VAL A 730 39.86 -1.80 13.05
C VAL A 730 39.15 -2.72 12.07
N ILE A 731 39.26 -4.04 12.29
CA ILE A 731 38.55 -5.04 11.46
C ILE A 731 37.05 -5.11 11.79
N GLN A 732 36.72 -4.91 13.06
CA GLN A 732 35.36 -4.95 13.57
C GLN A 732 35.18 -3.84 14.61
N ALA A 733 34.03 -3.19 14.60
CA ALA A 733 33.45 -2.50 15.75
C ALA A 733 31.97 -2.88 15.87
N SER A 734 31.32 -2.48 16.96
CA SER A 734 29.87 -2.62 17.10
C SER A 734 29.27 -1.46 17.87
N VAL A 735 28.11 -0.98 17.44
CA VAL A 735 27.36 0.07 18.14
C VAL A 735 26.09 -0.57 18.71
N THR A 736 26.03 -0.65 20.04
CA THR A 736 24.82 -1.04 20.77
C THR A 736 23.99 0.20 21.01
N PHE A 737 22.73 0.16 20.59
CA PHE A 737 21.74 1.19 20.85
C PHE A 737 20.83 0.81 22.01
N GLU A 738 20.24 1.82 22.63
CA GLU A 738 19.07 1.71 23.49
C GLU A 738 17.89 2.43 22.83
N LEU A 739 16.75 1.75 22.77
CA LEU A 739 15.49 2.24 22.22
C LEU A 739 14.43 2.17 23.31
N SER A 740 14.02 3.33 23.84
CA SER A 740 13.11 3.46 24.98
C SER A 740 11.89 4.31 24.64
N SER A 741 10.75 4.05 25.30
CA SER A 741 9.58 4.92 25.20
C SER A 741 9.84 6.26 25.88
N THR A 742 9.34 7.34 25.27
CA THR A 742 9.37 8.70 25.84
C THR A 742 8.02 9.16 26.38
N ASP A 743 6.95 8.37 26.19
CA ASP A 743 5.57 8.70 26.58
C ASP A 743 5.01 7.63 27.55
N PRO A 744 4.85 7.95 28.85
CA PRO A 744 4.26 7.03 29.84
C PRO A 744 2.83 6.58 29.53
N SER A 745 2.09 7.29 28.67
CA SER A 745 0.74 6.90 28.23
C SER A 745 0.75 5.90 27.06
N LYS A 746 1.89 5.78 26.36
CA LYS A 746 2.13 4.82 25.28
C LYS A 746 3.42 4.02 25.57
N PRO A 747 3.50 3.29 26.70
CA PRO A 747 4.70 2.62 27.12
C PRO A 747 5.00 1.41 26.23
N PHE A 748 6.29 1.15 26.01
CA PHE A 748 6.81 -0.12 25.53
C PHE A 748 8.13 -0.42 26.27
N GLU A 749 8.51 -1.69 26.32
CA GLU A 749 9.72 -2.14 27.02
C GLU A 749 10.98 -1.56 26.36
N THR A 750 11.92 -1.03 27.14
CA THR A 750 13.21 -0.55 26.64
C THR A 750 14.00 -1.69 26.01
N LYS A 751 14.38 -1.55 24.75
CA LYS A 751 15.11 -2.56 23.98
C LYS A 751 16.54 -2.15 23.73
N THR A 752 17.42 -3.13 23.58
CA THR A 752 18.76 -2.93 23.06
C THR A 752 18.97 -3.76 21.81
N PHE A 753 19.61 -3.17 20.80
CA PHE A 753 20.04 -3.88 19.59
C PHE A 753 21.43 -3.39 19.18
N THR A 754 22.15 -4.20 18.41
CA THR A 754 23.54 -3.93 18.04
C THR A 754 23.69 -3.98 16.53
N ILE A 755 24.32 -2.97 15.94
CA ILE A 755 24.84 -3.06 14.58
C ILE A 755 26.32 -3.45 14.63
N SER A 756 26.74 -4.27 13.67
CA SER A 756 28.15 -4.62 13.49
C SER A 756 28.75 -3.83 12.33
N LEU A 757 29.94 -3.28 12.56
CA LEU A 757 30.70 -2.52 11.59
C LEU A 757 31.97 -3.29 11.23
N LEU A 758 32.25 -3.55 9.95
CA LEU A 758 33.38 -4.38 9.50
C LEU A 758 34.22 -3.69 8.43
N SER A 759 35.54 -3.86 8.44
CA SER A 759 36.42 -3.36 7.36
C SER A 759 36.43 -4.26 6.10
N ALA A 760 35.34 -4.98 5.86
CA ALA A 760 35.19 -5.96 4.79
C ALA A 760 33.71 -6.30 4.57
N LEU A 761 33.37 -6.75 3.35
CA LEU A 761 32.06 -7.29 3.02
C LEU A 761 31.92 -8.71 3.57
N LEU A 762 31.01 -8.89 4.54
CA LEU A 762 30.69 -10.21 5.09
C LEU A 762 29.97 -11.06 4.03
N GLN A 763 30.56 -12.20 3.68
CA GLN A 763 29.98 -13.13 2.72
C GLN A 763 29.06 -14.16 3.42
N PRO A 764 28.06 -14.70 2.70
CA PRO A 764 27.25 -15.82 3.17
C PRO A 764 28.06 -17.12 3.15
N GLU A 765 27.50 -18.21 3.67
CA GLU A 765 28.14 -19.53 3.63
C GLU A 765 28.03 -20.15 2.22
N ALA A 766 29.16 -20.21 1.50
CA ALA A 766 29.29 -20.86 0.20
C ALA A 766 30.67 -21.51 0.02
N ASN A 767 30.89 -22.21 -1.09
CA ASN A 767 32.19 -22.79 -1.48
C ASN A 767 32.97 -21.94 -2.50
N SER A 768 32.31 -20.93 -3.08
CA SER A 768 32.91 -20.01 -4.04
C SER A 768 32.45 -18.58 -3.77
N TYR A 769 33.36 -17.62 -3.94
CA TYR A 769 33.08 -16.18 -3.80
C TYR A 769 33.58 -15.44 -5.03
N ILE A 770 32.82 -14.44 -5.46
CA ILE A 770 33.16 -13.63 -6.64
C ILE A 770 33.57 -12.23 -6.16
N MET A 771 34.74 -11.77 -6.60
CA MET A 771 35.28 -10.44 -6.28
C MET A 771 35.56 -9.68 -7.58
N LYS A 772 35.17 -8.42 -7.65
CA LYS A 772 35.60 -7.50 -8.71
C LYS A 772 37.02 -7.01 -8.41
N LEU A 773 37.83 -6.72 -9.44
CA LEU A 773 39.07 -5.98 -9.27
C LEU A 773 38.82 -4.61 -8.59
N GLY A 774 39.67 -4.25 -7.63
CA GLY A 774 39.51 -3.02 -6.83
C GLY A 774 38.36 -3.06 -5.81
N GLN A 775 37.68 -4.20 -5.63
CA GLN A 775 36.62 -4.37 -4.62
C GLN A 775 37.20 -4.28 -3.20
N MET A 776 36.35 -3.81 -2.28
CA MET A 776 36.55 -3.92 -0.83
C MET A 776 36.88 -5.37 -0.41
N PRO A 777 37.68 -5.59 0.66
CA PRO A 777 37.96 -6.93 1.20
C PRO A 777 36.70 -7.75 1.48
N ILE A 778 36.82 -9.08 1.45
CA ILE A 778 35.72 -9.99 1.83
C ILE A 778 36.06 -10.82 3.07
N LEU A 779 35.07 -11.06 3.92
CA LEU A 779 35.15 -11.98 5.06
C LEU A 779 34.39 -13.27 4.75
N ILE A 780 35.11 -14.38 4.67
CA ILE A 780 34.58 -15.72 4.41
C ILE A 780 34.30 -16.41 5.74
N PRO A 781 33.07 -16.90 5.99
CA PRO A 781 32.73 -17.60 7.23
C PRO A 781 33.26 -19.04 7.24
N CYS A 782 34.15 -19.36 8.19
CA CYS A 782 34.65 -20.73 8.37
C CYS A 782 33.59 -21.66 8.99
N SER A 783 32.41 -21.17 9.38
CA SER A 783 31.30 -22.03 9.82
C SER A 783 30.79 -22.97 8.72
N GLN A 784 31.09 -22.68 7.45
CA GLN A 784 30.87 -23.60 6.34
C GLN A 784 31.53 -24.98 6.56
N ILE A 785 32.68 -25.04 7.25
CA ILE A 785 33.36 -26.28 7.60
C ILE A 785 32.44 -27.18 8.44
N ASN A 786 31.92 -26.63 9.53
CA ASN A 786 31.09 -27.36 10.47
C ASN A 786 29.71 -27.65 9.86
N ARG A 787 29.14 -26.71 9.10
CA ARG A 787 27.89 -26.93 8.35
C ARG A 787 28.01 -28.08 7.34
N ALA A 788 29.15 -28.23 6.67
CA ALA A 788 29.41 -29.36 5.80
C ALA A 788 29.56 -30.67 6.60
N ALA A 789 30.24 -30.65 7.75
CA ALA A 789 30.33 -31.81 8.64
C ALA A 789 28.96 -32.24 9.20
N ASP A 790 28.18 -31.31 9.77
CA ASP A 790 26.81 -31.55 10.28
C ASP A 790 25.85 -32.05 9.19
N PHE A 791 26.02 -31.60 7.94
CA PHE A 791 25.28 -32.13 6.78
C PHE A 791 25.72 -33.54 6.40
N TYR A 792 27.01 -33.87 6.55
CA TYR A 792 27.55 -35.20 6.24
C TYR A 792 27.15 -36.22 7.30
N ASP A 793 27.25 -35.86 8.58
CA ASP A 793 26.93 -36.71 9.73
C ASP A 793 25.45 -37.13 9.76
N GLN A 794 24.54 -36.42 9.07
CA GLN A 794 23.13 -36.84 8.87
C GLN A 794 22.98 -38.19 8.12
N PHE A 795 24.03 -38.67 7.47
CA PHE A 795 24.03 -39.93 6.74
C PHE A 795 24.88 -41.03 7.41
N ALA A 796 25.32 -40.82 8.66
CA ALA A 796 26.22 -41.69 9.43
C ALA A 796 25.90 -43.19 9.33
N ASP A 797 24.70 -43.60 9.75
CA ASP A 797 24.26 -45.00 9.76
C ASP A 797 24.41 -45.66 8.37
N ASN A 798 24.16 -44.89 7.30
CA ASN A 798 24.27 -45.38 5.94
C ASN A 798 25.73 -45.52 5.49
N PHE A 799 26.61 -44.65 5.97
CA PHE A 799 28.04 -44.70 5.70
C PHE A 799 28.70 -45.86 6.42
N ASP A 800 28.36 -46.10 7.69
CA ASP A 800 28.88 -47.24 8.45
C ASP A 800 28.42 -48.58 7.83
N LEU A 801 27.13 -48.73 7.50
CA LEU A 801 26.62 -49.90 6.77
C LEU A 801 27.34 -50.15 5.43
N ASN A 802 27.60 -49.09 4.66
CA ASN A 802 28.37 -49.20 3.42
C ASN A 802 29.82 -49.62 3.70
N CYS A 803 30.49 -49.01 4.68
CA CYS A 803 31.86 -49.32 5.06
C CYS A 803 32.03 -50.79 5.52
N GLU A 804 31.08 -51.30 6.30
CA GLU A 804 31.04 -52.70 6.73
C GLU A 804 30.85 -53.65 5.54
N TYR A 805 29.90 -53.36 4.65
CA TYR A 805 29.68 -54.15 3.43
C TYR A 805 30.92 -54.20 2.53
N MET A 806 31.63 -53.07 2.38
CA MET A 806 32.86 -52.97 1.59
C MET A 806 33.96 -53.90 2.10
N LEU A 807 34.04 -54.08 3.43
CA LEU A 807 34.95 -55.03 4.07
C LEU A 807 34.44 -56.47 3.91
N GLU A 808 33.17 -56.73 4.18
CA GLU A 808 32.54 -58.05 4.10
C GLU A 808 32.70 -58.68 2.71
N LYS A 809 32.47 -57.89 1.64
CA LYS A 809 32.61 -58.33 0.25
C LYS A 809 34.03 -58.19 -0.31
N ASN A 810 35.04 -57.97 0.55
CA ASN A 810 36.45 -57.93 0.19
C ASN A 810 36.88 -56.83 -0.81
N TYR A 811 36.05 -55.81 -1.05
CA TYR A 811 36.39 -54.63 -1.86
C TYR A 811 37.49 -53.78 -1.20
N VAL A 812 37.50 -53.72 0.13
CA VAL A 812 38.62 -53.21 0.94
C VAL A 812 39.15 -54.29 1.87
N LYS A 813 40.39 -54.14 2.33
CA LYS A 813 41.03 -55.03 3.32
C LYS A 813 41.03 -54.39 4.70
N GLN A 814 40.98 -55.23 5.74
CA GLN A 814 40.99 -54.83 7.15
C GLN A 814 42.05 -53.77 7.49
N LYS A 815 43.30 -53.97 7.03
CA LYS A 815 44.41 -53.02 7.20
C LYS A 815 44.10 -51.61 6.65
N GLN A 816 43.36 -51.53 5.53
CA GLN A 816 42.97 -50.26 4.90
C GLN A 816 41.84 -49.58 5.68
N VAL A 817 40.90 -50.36 6.23
CA VAL A 817 39.86 -49.87 7.16
C VAL A 817 40.50 -49.30 8.42
N GLU A 818 41.51 -49.98 8.98
CA GLU A 818 42.28 -49.50 10.13
C GLU A 818 43.10 -48.24 9.83
N GLU A 819 43.61 -48.08 8.61
CA GLU A 819 44.26 -46.85 8.16
C GLU A 819 43.27 -45.68 8.05
N ILE A 820 42.09 -45.92 7.46
CA ILE A 820 41.01 -44.93 7.39
C ILE A 820 40.53 -44.52 8.79
N LYS A 821 40.28 -45.50 9.69
CA LYS A 821 39.86 -45.24 11.08
C LYS A 821 40.92 -44.44 11.86
N ARG A 822 42.21 -44.79 11.74
CA ARG A 822 43.32 -43.99 12.33
C ARG A 822 43.40 -42.56 11.78
N GLY A 823 42.95 -42.32 10.57
CA GLY A 823 42.85 -40.98 9.98
C GLY A 823 41.67 -40.13 10.50
N GLY A 824 40.72 -40.71 11.25
CA GLY A 824 39.47 -40.06 11.65
C GLY A 824 38.22 -40.58 10.92
N GLY A 825 38.32 -41.68 10.17
CA GLY A 825 37.19 -42.28 9.47
C GLY A 825 36.70 -41.44 8.28
N TRP A 826 35.38 -41.51 8.03
CA TRP A 826 34.65 -40.76 7.01
C TRP A 826 34.16 -39.38 7.50
N HIS A 827 34.15 -39.11 8.81
CA HIS A 827 33.74 -37.82 9.37
C HIS A 827 34.53 -36.67 8.74
N LEU A 828 33.86 -35.57 8.40
CA LEU A 828 34.54 -34.41 7.83
C LEU A 828 35.27 -33.62 8.92
N ASN A 829 36.25 -32.85 8.48
CA ASN A 829 36.99 -31.95 9.37
C ASN A 829 36.04 -30.92 10.01
N ARG A 830 36.31 -30.55 11.27
CA ARG A 830 35.64 -29.48 12.00
C ARG A 830 36.64 -28.39 12.42
N LEU A 831 36.14 -27.17 12.60
CA LEU A 831 36.89 -26.03 13.15
C LEU A 831 36.02 -25.37 14.22
N GLU A 832 36.34 -25.61 15.48
CA GLU A 832 35.52 -25.12 16.60
C GLU A 832 35.77 -23.64 16.88
N SER A 833 34.79 -22.93 17.44
CA SER A 833 34.91 -21.48 17.75
C SER A 833 36.00 -21.17 18.79
N THR A 834 36.46 -22.19 19.51
CA THR A 834 37.58 -22.17 20.47
C THR A 834 38.94 -22.47 19.84
N ASP A 835 39.00 -22.96 18.60
CA ASP A 835 40.26 -23.28 17.93
C ASP A 835 41.06 -22.00 17.61
N THR A 836 42.27 -21.89 18.18
CA THR A 836 43.21 -20.79 17.94
C THR A 836 44.39 -21.20 17.04
N ASN A 837 44.79 -22.47 17.09
CA ASN A 837 45.91 -23.06 16.36
C ASN A 837 45.53 -23.54 14.95
N TRP A 838 45.04 -22.61 14.13
CA TRP A 838 44.78 -22.79 12.70
C TRP A 838 45.20 -21.51 11.97
N ASP A 839 45.21 -21.53 10.64
CA ASP A 839 45.49 -20.36 9.81
C ASP A 839 44.72 -20.35 8.48
N GLY A 840 44.54 -19.17 7.89
CA GLY A 840 44.07 -19.04 6.51
C GLY A 840 45.27 -19.05 5.56
N GLN A 841 45.28 -19.90 4.54
CA GLN A 841 46.38 -19.97 3.58
C GLN A 841 45.89 -20.06 2.14
N ILE A 842 46.65 -19.50 1.20
CA ILE A 842 46.45 -19.74 -0.23
C ILE A 842 47.05 -21.11 -0.57
N VAL A 843 46.29 -21.94 -1.28
CA VAL A 843 46.73 -23.24 -1.80
C VAL A 843 47.37 -23.05 -3.18
N TRP A 844 46.65 -22.37 -4.07
CA TRP A 844 47.13 -21.97 -5.40
C TRP A 844 46.43 -20.70 -5.90
N SER A 845 47.03 -20.00 -6.87
CA SER A 845 46.44 -18.80 -7.49
C SER A 845 46.89 -18.58 -8.93
N THR A 846 45.95 -18.18 -9.80
CA THR A 846 46.20 -17.76 -11.18
C THR A 846 46.22 -16.24 -11.35
N LEU A 847 46.16 -15.47 -10.25
CA LEU A 847 46.01 -14.02 -10.25
C LEU A 847 47.26 -13.22 -10.63
N THR A 848 48.41 -13.86 -10.86
CA THR A 848 49.61 -13.14 -11.30
C THR A 848 50.25 -13.80 -12.50
N LYS A 849 50.80 -12.95 -13.38
CA LYS A 849 51.53 -13.42 -14.56
C LYS A 849 52.70 -14.31 -14.18
N ALA A 850 53.63 -13.86 -13.35
CA ALA A 850 54.84 -14.64 -13.09
C ALA A 850 54.60 -15.95 -12.32
N GLY A 851 53.46 -16.15 -11.64
CA GLY A 851 53.22 -17.25 -10.71
C GLY A 851 54.11 -17.24 -9.46
N ASN A 852 54.98 -16.23 -9.32
CA ASN A 852 55.92 -16.11 -8.20
C ASN A 852 55.25 -15.61 -6.90
N ASN A 853 54.02 -15.08 -6.97
CA ASN A 853 53.25 -14.63 -5.82
C ASN A 853 51.73 -14.83 -6.06
N PRO A 854 50.91 -14.93 -4.99
CA PRO A 854 49.50 -15.29 -5.11
C PRO A 854 48.55 -14.18 -5.59
N GLY A 855 48.98 -12.92 -5.72
CA GLY A 855 48.13 -11.79 -6.13
C GLY A 855 47.06 -11.35 -5.13
N LEU A 856 46.92 -12.07 -4.01
CA LEU A 856 46.01 -11.76 -2.90
C LEU A 856 46.69 -12.09 -1.56
N THR A 857 46.22 -11.50 -0.46
CA THR A 857 46.54 -11.91 0.92
C THR A 857 45.34 -12.55 1.60
N VAL A 858 45.62 -13.44 2.55
CA VAL A 858 44.64 -14.05 3.45
C VAL A 858 45.11 -13.92 4.88
N GLU A 859 44.17 -13.68 5.79
CA GLU A 859 44.41 -13.64 7.23
C GLU A 859 43.29 -14.35 7.97
N LYS A 860 43.63 -15.16 8.98
CA LYS A 860 42.62 -15.60 9.96
C LYS A 860 42.13 -14.41 10.76
N LYS A 861 40.81 -14.27 10.91
CA LYS A 861 40.18 -13.31 11.83
C LYS A 861 39.19 -14.05 12.73
N ARG A 862 39.16 -13.69 14.00
CA ARG A 862 38.16 -14.16 14.97
C ARG A 862 37.35 -12.95 15.38
N LEU A 863 36.07 -12.96 15.05
CA LEU A 863 35.19 -11.81 15.23
C LEU A 863 34.10 -12.15 16.24
N THR A 864 33.66 -11.16 17.02
CA THR A 864 32.56 -11.37 17.97
C THR A 864 31.23 -11.51 17.24
N ILE A 865 31.10 -10.93 16.04
CA ILE A 865 29.90 -11.07 15.21
C ILE A 865 29.66 -12.55 14.84
N ARG A 866 28.49 -13.05 15.24
CA ARG A 866 28.08 -14.46 15.13
C ARG A 866 29.06 -15.48 15.76
N GLY A 867 30.01 -15.02 16.59
CA GLY A 867 30.94 -15.85 17.39
C GLY A 867 31.89 -16.75 16.58
N ARG A 868 32.36 -16.31 15.42
CA ARG A 868 32.94 -17.20 14.37
C ARG A 868 34.41 -16.94 14.04
N ASN A 869 35.01 -18.01 13.51
CA ASN A 869 36.24 -18.00 12.75
C ASN A 869 35.96 -17.54 11.30
N TYR A 870 36.78 -16.65 10.76
CA TYR A 870 36.68 -16.12 9.40
C TYR A 870 38.04 -16.08 8.72
N ILE A 871 38.06 -16.15 7.39
CA ILE A 871 39.23 -15.77 6.58
C ILE A 871 38.92 -14.42 5.90
N LEU A 872 39.77 -13.43 6.15
CA LEU A 872 39.76 -12.15 5.46
C LEU A 872 40.61 -12.26 4.20
N VAL A 873 40.04 -11.90 3.05
CA VAL A 873 40.70 -11.96 1.73
C VAL A 873 40.84 -10.55 1.17
N ARG A 874 42.05 -10.15 0.76
CA ARG A 874 42.33 -8.87 0.09
C ARG A 874 43.10 -9.09 -1.20
N LEU A 875 42.79 -8.33 -2.24
CA LEU A 875 43.58 -8.29 -3.48
C LEU A 875 44.79 -7.37 -3.30
N ASN A 876 45.92 -7.69 -3.92
CA ASN A 876 47.19 -6.98 -3.65
C ASN A 876 47.42 -5.70 -4.47
N GLU A 877 46.58 -5.41 -5.48
CA GLU A 877 46.81 -4.32 -6.43
C GLU A 877 45.74 -3.21 -6.37
N PRO A 878 46.13 -1.92 -6.54
CA PRO A 878 45.22 -0.77 -6.51
C PRO A 878 44.39 -0.62 -7.80
N LYS A 879 43.43 0.31 -7.76
CA LYS A 879 42.44 0.59 -8.83
C LYS A 879 43.08 0.77 -10.22
N TYR A 880 42.44 0.21 -11.24
CA TYR A 880 42.78 0.35 -12.66
C TYR A 880 41.88 1.38 -13.34
N SER A 881 42.38 2.00 -14.43
CA SER A 881 41.71 3.11 -15.11
C SER A 881 41.04 2.76 -16.44
N THR A 882 41.37 1.62 -17.06
CA THR A 882 40.78 1.21 -18.36
C THR A 882 40.57 -0.31 -18.47
N PRO A 883 39.62 -0.78 -19.31
CA PRO A 883 39.45 -2.20 -19.61
C PRO A 883 40.66 -2.88 -20.28
N ASN A 884 41.53 -2.10 -20.95
CA ASN A 884 42.68 -2.63 -21.68
C ASN A 884 43.86 -2.98 -20.76
N ASP A 885 43.98 -2.31 -19.61
CA ASP A 885 45.05 -2.52 -18.64
C ASP A 885 44.78 -3.66 -17.65
N ASN A 886 43.52 -4.13 -17.57
CA ASN A 886 42.96 -5.16 -16.67
C ASN A 886 43.85 -6.42 -16.52
N PRO A 887 44.83 -6.49 -15.60
CA PRO A 887 45.97 -7.38 -15.79
C PRO A 887 45.73 -8.78 -15.20
N ASN A 888 44.89 -8.88 -14.17
CA ASN A 888 44.87 -9.99 -13.22
C ASN A 888 43.49 -10.65 -12.92
N PRO A 889 42.50 -10.74 -13.84
CA PRO A 889 41.29 -11.52 -13.59
C PRO A 889 41.61 -13.02 -13.64
N GLY A 890 41.41 -13.71 -12.52
CA GLY A 890 41.85 -15.08 -12.30
C GLY A 890 41.11 -15.76 -11.16
N THR A 891 41.55 -16.97 -10.81
CA THR A 891 40.99 -17.74 -9.69
C THR A 891 42.08 -18.08 -8.69
N ALA A 892 41.72 -18.16 -7.42
CA ALA A 892 42.59 -18.68 -6.37
C ALA A 892 41.82 -19.67 -5.49
N LEU A 893 42.54 -20.61 -4.89
CA LEU A 893 41.99 -21.50 -3.89
C LEU A 893 42.58 -21.14 -2.52
N VAL A 894 41.70 -20.76 -1.60
CA VAL A 894 42.03 -20.38 -0.22
C VAL A 894 41.55 -21.50 0.71
N ALA A 895 42.28 -21.79 1.78
CA ALA A 895 41.98 -22.87 2.70
C ALA A 895 42.13 -22.46 4.16
N ALA A 896 41.34 -23.09 5.04
CA ALA A 896 41.62 -23.13 6.47
C ALA A 896 42.56 -24.31 6.74
N VAL A 897 43.68 -24.06 7.40
CA VAL A 897 44.75 -25.04 7.63
C VAL A 897 45.00 -25.20 9.13
N LYS A 898 45.04 -26.45 9.62
CA LYS A 898 45.32 -26.79 11.02
C LYS A 898 46.29 -27.97 11.07
N GLY A 899 47.41 -27.80 11.78
CA GLY A 899 48.48 -28.81 11.84
C GLY A 899 49.04 -29.22 10.47
N GLY A 900 49.14 -28.29 9.52
CA GLY A 900 49.60 -28.54 8.15
C GLY A 900 48.58 -29.22 7.22
N LYS A 901 47.37 -29.55 7.70
CA LYS A 901 46.29 -30.13 6.90
C LYS A 901 45.26 -29.08 6.50
N VAL A 902 44.77 -29.16 5.26
CA VAL A 902 43.59 -28.41 4.83
C VAL A 902 42.35 -28.99 5.51
N LEU A 903 41.61 -28.15 6.23
CA LEU A 903 40.31 -28.52 6.81
C LEU A 903 39.19 -28.36 5.80
N TRP A 904 39.23 -27.27 5.02
CA TRP A 904 38.31 -26.94 3.94
C TRP A 904 38.94 -25.92 2.98
N SER A 905 38.40 -25.80 1.77
CA SER A 905 38.88 -24.89 0.72
C SER A 905 37.74 -24.14 0.03
N TRP A 906 37.97 -22.87 -0.32
CA TRP A 906 37.04 -21.99 -1.03
C TRP A 906 37.69 -21.43 -2.30
N MET A 907 36.92 -21.39 -3.39
CA MET A 907 37.34 -20.69 -4.61
C MET A 907 37.10 -19.18 -4.48
N ILE A 908 38.11 -18.39 -4.79
CA ILE A 908 37.98 -16.96 -5.05
C ILE A 908 38.01 -16.77 -6.57
N TRP A 909 36.94 -16.22 -7.15
CA TRP A 909 36.83 -15.91 -8.57
C TRP A 909 36.90 -14.40 -8.75
N VAL A 910 38.04 -13.91 -9.24
CA VAL A 910 38.28 -12.49 -9.47
C VAL A 910 37.86 -12.14 -10.90
N VAL A 911 36.85 -11.28 -11.01
CA VAL A 911 36.33 -10.77 -12.29
C VAL A 911 36.88 -9.38 -12.60
N GLY A 912 37.04 -9.11 -13.89
CA GLY A 912 37.55 -7.84 -14.38
C GLY A 912 36.48 -6.75 -14.47
N ILE A 913 36.90 -5.62 -15.05
CA ILE A 913 36.06 -4.49 -15.44
C ILE A 913 35.85 -4.53 -16.96
N ARG A 914 34.66 -4.14 -17.41
CA ARG A 914 34.10 -4.41 -18.75
C ARG A 914 33.93 -3.17 -19.62
N THR A 915 33.50 -2.10 -18.98
CA THR A 915 33.52 -0.69 -19.40
C THR A 915 34.01 0.10 -18.18
N ASP A 916 34.39 1.37 -18.33
CA ASP A 916 35.21 2.10 -17.34
C ASP A 916 34.76 1.97 -15.86
N ASP A 917 33.45 1.79 -15.58
CA ASP A 917 32.89 1.55 -14.23
C ASP A 917 32.08 0.24 -14.05
N GLU A 918 31.91 -0.61 -15.09
CA GLU A 918 31.03 -1.79 -15.01
C GLU A 918 31.79 -3.12 -14.76
N PRO A 919 31.44 -3.92 -13.72
CA PRO A 919 32.03 -5.23 -13.48
C PRO A 919 31.64 -6.28 -14.54
N ASP A 920 32.57 -7.16 -14.93
CA ASP A 920 32.29 -8.32 -15.82
C ASP A 920 31.74 -9.53 -15.05
N TYR A 921 30.69 -9.33 -14.25
CA TYR A 921 30.07 -10.41 -13.47
C TYR A 921 29.43 -11.50 -14.37
N PRO A 922 29.50 -12.79 -13.98
CA PRO A 922 29.08 -13.90 -14.84
C PRO A 922 27.55 -14.02 -15.03
N TRP A 923 26.74 -13.25 -14.30
CA TRP A 923 25.28 -13.20 -14.46
C TRP A 923 24.78 -12.03 -15.32
N LEU A 924 25.66 -11.13 -15.75
CA LEU A 924 25.28 -9.99 -16.61
C LEU A 924 25.16 -10.41 -18.09
N THR A 925 24.27 -9.74 -18.82
CA THR A 925 24.17 -9.86 -20.29
C THR A 925 25.50 -9.53 -20.95
N ARG A 926 25.95 -10.34 -21.92
CA ARG A 926 27.23 -10.15 -22.63
C ARG A 926 27.26 -8.81 -23.41
N VAL A 927 28.42 -8.15 -23.46
CA VAL A 927 28.61 -6.96 -24.30
C VAL A 927 28.29 -7.27 -25.77
N GLY A 928 27.50 -6.42 -26.40
CA GLY A 928 27.07 -6.61 -27.79
C GLY A 928 25.95 -7.65 -27.99
N THR A 929 25.34 -8.17 -26.91
CA THR A 929 24.10 -8.95 -27.01
C THR A 929 22.97 -8.30 -26.19
N THR A 930 21.72 -8.60 -26.56
CA THR A 930 20.51 -8.10 -25.88
C THR A 930 19.77 -9.18 -25.08
N LYS A 931 20.28 -10.41 -25.07
CA LYS A 931 19.63 -11.58 -24.44
C LYS A 931 20.27 -11.87 -23.07
N SER A 932 19.44 -11.89 -22.03
CA SER A 932 19.87 -12.19 -20.65
C SER A 932 20.34 -13.63 -20.51
N PRO A 933 21.45 -13.92 -19.80
CA PRO A 933 21.95 -15.28 -19.63
C PRO A 933 21.08 -16.13 -18.69
N LYS A 934 20.24 -15.48 -17.85
CA LYS A 934 19.36 -16.17 -16.89
C LYS A 934 18.53 -17.28 -17.56
N PRO A 935 18.29 -18.42 -16.88
CA PRO A 935 18.66 -18.71 -15.49
C PRO A 935 20.10 -19.21 -15.31
N TYR A 936 20.95 -19.23 -16.35
CA TYR A 936 22.33 -19.70 -16.23
C TYR A 936 23.32 -18.54 -16.05
N MET A 937 24.53 -18.83 -15.56
CA MET A 937 25.66 -17.94 -15.79
C MET A 937 26.03 -17.90 -17.28
N ASN A 938 26.58 -16.77 -17.73
CA ASN A 938 27.01 -16.55 -19.12
C ASN A 938 28.30 -17.30 -19.51
N ARG A 939 28.98 -17.93 -18.54
CA ARG A 939 30.25 -18.65 -18.68
C ARG A 939 30.44 -19.67 -17.54
N ASN A 940 31.35 -20.62 -17.75
CA ASN A 940 31.68 -21.68 -16.77
C ASN A 940 32.16 -21.13 -15.42
N LEU A 941 31.95 -21.91 -14.35
CA LEU A 941 32.41 -21.60 -13.00
C LEU A 941 33.93 -21.39 -12.97
N GLY A 942 34.36 -20.23 -12.50
CA GLY A 942 35.78 -19.83 -12.46
C GLY A 942 36.37 -19.33 -13.79
N ALA A 943 35.57 -19.13 -14.85
CA ALA A 943 36.08 -18.62 -16.14
C ALA A 943 36.29 -17.09 -16.09
N THR A 944 37.53 -16.63 -16.13
CA THR A 944 37.85 -15.23 -15.76
C THR A 944 37.88 -14.26 -16.93
N ARG A 945 37.91 -14.76 -18.16
CA ARG A 945 37.77 -13.96 -19.39
C ARG A 945 36.95 -14.71 -20.43
N TRP A 946 36.52 -14.00 -21.46
CA TRP A 946 36.06 -14.61 -22.70
C TRP A 946 37.26 -15.22 -23.42
N ALA A 947 37.45 -16.55 -23.33
CA ALA A 947 38.31 -17.27 -24.26
C ALA A 947 37.58 -17.39 -25.60
N GLY A 948 38.16 -16.93 -26.70
CA GLY A 948 37.50 -16.84 -28.00
C GLY A 948 36.95 -18.17 -28.52
N SER A 949 35.84 -18.11 -29.28
CA SER A 949 35.21 -19.33 -29.80
C SER A 949 35.92 -19.81 -31.07
N HIS A 950 36.10 -21.13 -31.15
CA HIS A 950 36.46 -21.94 -32.31
C HIS A 950 37.76 -21.67 -33.12
N LEU A 951 38.46 -20.53 -33.02
CA LEU A 951 39.71 -20.26 -33.78
C LEU A 951 40.82 -19.44 -33.04
N ASP A 952 40.71 -19.21 -31.73
CA ASP A 952 41.50 -18.17 -31.03
C ASP A 952 42.91 -18.63 -30.55
N PRO A 953 44.03 -18.03 -31.06
CA PRO A 953 45.39 -18.33 -30.60
C PRO A 953 45.71 -17.84 -29.17
N SER A 954 44.80 -17.11 -28.52
CA SER A 954 44.90 -16.66 -27.13
C SER A 954 44.23 -17.62 -26.12
N PHE A 955 43.81 -18.80 -26.57
CA PHE A 955 43.25 -19.86 -25.71
C PHE A 955 44.16 -20.15 -24.51
N ASP A 956 43.63 -19.87 -23.31
CA ASP A 956 44.32 -20.05 -22.04
C ASP A 956 43.48 -20.92 -21.11
N ILE A 957 43.97 -22.13 -20.82
CA ILE A 957 43.27 -23.13 -20.03
C ILE A 957 42.98 -22.69 -18.57
N ARG A 958 43.62 -21.64 -18.06
CA ARG A 958 43.34 -21.10 -16.71
C ARG A 958 42.24 -20.05 -16.72
N LYS A 959 41.73 -19.67 -17.89
CA LYS A 959 40.70 -18.64 -18.09
C LYS A 959 39.37 -19.21 -18.60
N VAL A 960 39.32 -20.49 -19.00
CA VAL A 960 38.12 -21.19 -19.54
C VAL A 960 37.17 -21.78 -18.49
N GLY A 961 37.53 -21.69 -17.21
CA GLY A 961 36.81 -22.27 -16.08
C GLY A 961 37.59 -23.37 -15.38
N LEU A 962 37.05 -23.82 -14.25
CA LEU A 962 37.64 -24.87 -13.43
C LEU A 962 36.88 -26.19 -13.59
N TYR A 963 37.57 -27.29 -13.29
CA TYR A 963 37.05 -28.64 -13.41
C TYR A 963 36.71 -29.17 -12.03
N TYR A 964 35.59 -29.88 -11.90
CA TYR A 964 35.14 -30.46 -10.63
C TYR A 964 34.87 -31.95 -10.81
N GLN A 965 35.21 -32.76 -9.80
CA GLN A 965 34.83 -34.18 -9.73
C GLN A 965 33.50 -34.31 -8.99
N PHE A 966 32.61 -35.21 -9.44
CA PHE A 966 31.29 -35.43 -8.86
C PHE A 966 31.41 -35.70 -7.34
N GLY A 967 30.78 -34.88 -6.50
CA GLY A 967 30.81 -35.03 -5.04
C GLY A 967 31.81 -34.11 -4.31
N ARG A 968 32.84 -33.56 -4.96
CA ARG A 968 33.83 -32.67 -4.32
C ARG A 968 33.51 -31.17 -4.48
N PRO A 969 33.52 -30.37 -3.40
CA PRO A 969 33.33 -28.91 -3.48
C PRO A 969 34.55 -28.18 -4.10
N THR A 970 35.70 -28.85 -4.16
CA THR A 970 36.98 -28.25 -4.56
C THR A 970 37.23 -28.30 -6.07
N PRO A 971 37.65 -27.20 -6.71
CA PRO A 971 38.06 -27.16 -8.11
C PRO A 971 39.49 -27.63 -8.39
N PHE A 972 39.71 -28.02 -9.65
CA PHE A 972 41.01 -28.19 -10.31
C PHE A 972 41.17 -27.20 -11.47
N HIS A 973 42.43 -26.88 -11.81
CA HIS A 973 42.81 -26.15 -13.02
C HIS A 973 43.73 -27.01 -13.89
N GLY A 974 43.74 -26.79 -15.21
CA GLY A 974 44.42 -27.67 -16.17
C GLY A 974 45.85 -27.27 -16.57
N GLU A 975 46.61 -26.59 -15.70
CA GLU A 975 47.97 -26.15 -16.07
C GLU A 975 48.96 -27.33 -16.19
N GLY A 976 49.98 -27.19 -17.02
CA GLY A 976 51.09 -28.16 -17.13
C GLY A 976 50.85 -29.35 -18.06
N LYS A 977 49.67 -29.46 -18.69
CA LYS A 977 49.35 -30.53 -19.66
C LYS A 977 48.95 -30.04 -21.07
N ALA A 978 48.80 -28.73 -21.27
CA ALA A 978 48.53 -28.11 -22.57
C ALA A 978 49.69 -28.17 -23.60
N SER A 979 50.70 -29.01 -23.36
CA SER A 979 51.92 -29.20 -24.18
C SER A 979 52.25 -30.68 -24.45
N GLY A 980 51.31 -31.59 -24.20
CA GLY A 980 51.50 -33.04 -24.39
C GLY A 980 51.31 -33.52 -25.84
N ILE A 981 51.95 -34.65 -26.19
CA ILE A 981 51.84 -35.32 -27.49
C ILE A 981 50.36 -35.61 -27.79
N GLY A 982 49.85 -35.07 -28.90
CA GLY A 982 48.45 -35.19 -29.34
C GLY A 982 47.64 -33.88 -29.28
N ILE A 983 48.11 -32.84 -28.59
CA ILE A 983 47.45 -31.52 -28.51
C ILE A 983 47.97 -30.59 -29.63
N SER A 984 47.72 -30.94 -30.89
CA SER A 984 48.11 -30.10 -32.03
C SER A 984 46.99 -29.12 -32.43
N THR A 985 47.02 -27.89 -31.89
CA THR A 985 46.67 -26.62 -32.60
C THR A 985 46.66 -25.41 -31.66
N TYR A 986 46.55 -25.59 -30.34
CA TYR A 986 46.58 -24.51 -29.36
C TYR A 986 47.61 -24.80 -28.27
N GLU A 987 48.89 -24.65 -28.62
CA GLU A 987 49.92 -24.43 -27.59
C GLU A 987 49.49 -23.24 -26.74
N SER A 988 49.46 -23.41 -25.41
CA SER A 988 49.28 -22.29 -24.51
C SER A 988 50.49 -21.36 -24.66
N LYS A 989 50.36 -20.30 -25.46
CA LYS A 989 51.34 -19.19 -25.54
C LYS A 989 51.42 -18.37 -24.25
N SER A 990 50.74 -18.80 -23.19
CA SER A 990 50.66 -18.08 -21.94
C SER A 990 52.02 -18.02 -21.25
N VAL A 991 52.56 -16.80 -21.17
CA VAL A 991 53.69 -16.45 -20.29
C VAL A 991 53.30 -16.47 -18.80
N ASP A 992 52.01 -16.59 -18.49
CA ASP A 992 51.54 -16.61 -17.11
C ASP A 992 51.83 -17.98 -16.45
N LYS A 993 51.83 -18.10 -15.11
CA LYS A 993 52.00 -19.36 -14.36
C LYS A 993 51.10 -19.41 -13.12
N VAL A 994 50.70 -20.60 -12.66
CA VAL A 994 50.01 -20.73 -11.35
C VAL A 994 51.02 -20.70 -10.20
N TYR A 995 50.74 -19.84 -9.21
CA TYR A 995 51.38 -19.87 -7.91
C TYR A 995 50.88 -21.07 -7.11
N TYR A 996 51.77 -21.84 -6.49
CA TYR A 996 51.45 -22.90 -5.54
C TYR A 996 52.12 -22.65 -4.19
N ASN A 997 51.39 -22.88 -3.10
CA ASN A 997 51.98 -22.97 -1.77
C ASN A 997 52.60 -24.36 -1.58
N THR A 998 53.90 -24.47 -1.83
CA THR A 998 54.66 -25.73 -1.80
C THR A 998 54.67 -26.42 -0.43
N SER A 999 54.36 -25.69 0.65
CA SER A 999 54.23 -26.24 2.01
C SER A 999 52.93 -27.02 2.22
N LEU A 1000 51.88 -26.71 1.45
CA LEU A 1000 50.61 -27.45 1.44
C LEU A 1000 50.52 -28.44 0.27
N VAL A 1001 51.18 -28.13 -0.84
CA VAL A 1001 51.14 -28.90 -2.08
C VAL A 1001 52.57 -29.15 -2.56
N PRO A 1002 53.23 -30.23 -2.10
CA PRO A 1002 54.60 -30.55 -2.48
C PRO A 1002 54.75 -30.70 -3.99
N GLU A 1003 55.93 -30.34 -4.50
CA GLU A 1003 56.27 -30.55 -5.91
C GLU A 1003 56.15 -32.05 -6.25
N LYS A 1004 55.50 -32.37 -7.39
CA LYS A 1004 55.09 -33.71 -7.88
C LYS A 1004 53.82 -34.30 -7.25
N GLU A 1005 53.41 -33.88 -6.05
CA GLU A 1005 52.13 -34.30 -5.43
C GLU A 1005 50.90 -33.62 -6.08
N LEU A 1006 51.10 -32.79 -7.11
CA LEU A 1006 50.06 -32.08 -7.87
C LEU A 1006 49.10 -32.96 -8.70
N THR A 1007 49.40 -34.25 -8.90
CA THR A 1007 48.84 -34.99 -10.05
C THR A 1007 48.11 -36.30 -9.75
N LYS A 1008 48.25 -36.90 -8.56
CA LYS A 1008 47.60 -38.18 -8.22
C LYS A 1008 47.26 -38.28 -6.74
N MET A 1009 46.02 -38.60 -6.42
CA MET A 1009 45.65 -39.11 -5.08
C MET A 1009 46.35 -40.45 -4.80
N PRO A 1010 47.02 -40.64 -3.65
CA PRO A 1010 47.56 -41.94 -3.29
C PRO A 1010 46.43 -42.91 -2.92
N ILE A 1011 46.54 -44.15 -3.40
CA ILE A 1011 45.53 -45.20 -3.19
C ILE A 1011 45.65 -45.73 -1.76
N ILE A 1012 44.73 -45.36 -0.87
CA ILE A 1012 44.63 -45.94 0.49
C ILE A 1012 43.87 -47.27 0.45
N THR A 1013 42.82 -47.32 -0.36
CA THR A 1013 41.89 -48.43 -0.48
C THR A 1013 41.93 -48.95 -1.91
N GLY A 1014 42.13 -50.26 -2.05
CA GLY A 1014 42.33 -50.91 -3.35
C GLY A 1014 42.15 -52.42 -3.26
N GLY A 1015 41.18 -52.95 -4.02
CA GLY A 1015 40.95 -54.37 -4.24
C GLY A 1015 41.52 -54.84 -5.58
N GLY A 1016 41.70 -56.15 -5.75
CA GLY A 1016 42.40 -56.76 -6.91
C GLY A 1016 41.74 -56.60 -8.30
N ASN A 1017 40.72 -55.76 -8.44
CA ASN A 1017 39.93 -55.53 -9.66
C ASN A 1017 40.02 -54.08 -10.21
N GLY A 1018 40.99 -53.27 -9.76
CA GLY A 1018 41.17 -51.89 -10.24
C GLY A 1018 40.23 -50.84 -9.62
N ASN A 1019 39.54 -51.20 -8.54
CA ASN A 1019 38.69 -50.30 -7.76
C ASN A 1019 39.53 -49.56 -6.70
N ALA A 1020 39.37 -48.24 -6.59
CA ALA A 1020 40.06 -47.40 -5.62
C ALA A 1020 39.08 -46.41 -4.97
N PHE A 1021 39.14 -46.29 -3.64
CA PHE A 1021 38.24 -45.43 -2.87
C PHE A 1021 38.99 -44.52 -1.90
N TRP A 1022 38.39 -43.37 -1.62
CA TRP A 1022 38.93 -42.36 -0.71
C TRP A 1022 37.83 -41.82 0.21
N PRO A 1023 38.07 -41.64 1.51
CA PRO A 1023 37.13 -40.91 2.38
C PRO A 1023 37.00 -39.45 1.93
N MET A 1024 35.79 -38.88 1.98
CA MET A 1024 35.53 -37.49 1.60
C MET A 1024 36.41 -36.50 2.38
N ARG A 1025 36.66 -36.78 3.67
CA ARG A 1025 37.63 -36.03 4.48
C ARG A 1025 39.00 -35.90 3.79
N MET A 1026 39.52 -36.99 3.22
CA MET A 1026 40.81 -36.98 2.51
C MET A 1026 40.73 -36.22 1.17
N LEU A 1027 39.58 -36.26 0.50
CA LEU A 1027 39.31 -35.47 -0.71
C LEU A 1027 39.36 -33.96 -0.44
N ILE A 1028 38.97 -33.55 0.76
CA ILE A 1028 39.02 -32.16 1.22
C ILE A 1028 40.43 -31.80 1.74
N GLU A 1029 41.08 -32.69 2.50
CA GLU A 1029 42.47 -32.51 2.99
C GLU A 1029 43.50 -32.33 1.86
N ARG A 1030 43.19 -32.82 0.64
CA ARG A 1030 44.11 -32.86 -0.51
C ARG A 1030 43.47 -32.20 -1.74
N PRO A 1031 43.24 -30.87 -1.70
CA PRO A 1031 42.42 -30.17 -2.68
C PRO A 1031 42.94 -30.23 -4.11
N THR A 1032 44.24 -30.35 -4.32
CA THR A 1032 44.88 -30.37 -5.65
C THR A 1032 44.98 -31.77 -6.27
N GLN A 1033 44.74 -32.84 -5.51
CA GLN A 1033 44.93 -34.21 -5.99
C GLN A 1033 43.65 -34.76 -6.61
N MET A 1034 43.68 -35.11 -7.90
CA MET A 1034 42.59 -35.82 -8.59
C MET A 1034 42.57 -37.31 -8.23
N CYS A 1035 41.38 -37.87 -8.01
CA CYS A 1035 41.15 -39.31 -7.93
C CYS A 1035 41.17 -39.93 -9.33
N HIS A 1036 42.02 -40.93 -9.57
CA HIS A 1036 42.09 -41.67 -10.84
C HIS A 1036 41.67 -43.13 -10.68
N ARG A 1037 41.08 -43.74 -11.72
CA ARG A 1037 40.57 -45.11 -11.71
C ARG A 1037 40.42 -45.71 -13.12
N GLU A 1038 40.16 -47.01 -13.18
CA GLU A 1038 39.93 -47.76 -14.44
C GLU A 1038 38.53 -48.43 -14.52
N SER A 1039 37.71 -48.35 -13.45
CA SER A 1039 36.45 -49.11 -13.28
C SER A 1039 35.18 -48.25 -13.13
N ASN A 1040 34.04 -48.86 -12.75
CA ASN A 1040 32.68 -48.31 -12.92
C ASN A 1040 31.91 -47.93 -11.63
N GLU A 1041 32.47 -48.16 -10.45
CA GLU A 1041 31.78 -48.09 -9.14
C GLU A 1041 31.90 -46.71 -8.46
N GLY A 1042 31.50 -46.54 -7.20
CA GLY A 1042 31.85 -45.34 -6.43
C GLY A 1042 33.37 -45.09 -6.32
N TYR A 1043 33.76 -43.86 -6.00
CA TYR A 1043 35.16 -43.52 -5.64
C TYR A 1043 35.29 -42.88 -4.25
N ILE A 1044 34.16 -42.50 -3.63
CA ILE A 1044 34.07 -42.07 -2.24
C ILE A 1044 33.80 -43.31 -1.40
N TYR A 1045 34.63 -43.56 -0.39
CA TYR A 1045 34.67 -44.84 0.35
C TYR A 1045 33.33 -45.17 1.04
N GLU A 1046 32.78 -44.22 1.77
CA GLU A 1046 31.52 -44.31 2.49
C GLU A 1046 30.26 -44.36 1.58
N MET A 1047 30.41 -44.11 0.28
CA MET A 1047 29.34 -44.39 -0.72
C MET A 1047 29.35 -45.85 -1.19
N GLY A 1048 30.46 -46.58 -1.00
CA GLY A 1048 30.61 -47.98 -1.38
C GLY A 1048 30.49 -48.28 -2.88
N VAL A 1049 30.16 -49.54 -3.18
CA VAL A 1049 29.91 -50.05 -4.55
C VAL A 1049 28.42 -50.10 -4.89
N LEU A 1050 28.11 -50.31 -6.16
CA LEU A 1050 26.74 -50.48 -6.66
C LEU A 1050 26.10 -51.80 -6.15
N VAL A 1051 25.26 -51.70 -5.12
CA VAL A 1051 24.42 -52.82 -4.65
C VAL A 1051 22.96 -52.45 -4.87
N GLY A 1052 22.25 -53.18 -5.72
CA GLY A 1052 20.81 -53.00 -5.95
C GLY A 1052 20.34 -51.62 -6.46
N GLY A 1053 21.26 -50.68 -6.73
CA GLY A 1053 20.97 -49.29 -7.08
C GLY A 1053 20.73 -48.35 -5.90
N THR A 1054 21.02 -48.74 -4.65
CA THR A 1054 20.73 -47.92 -3.45
C THR A 1054 21.89 -47.04 -2.96
N THR A 1055 23.11 -47.22 -3.47
CA THR A 1055 24.30 -46.43 -3.09
C THR A 1055 24.46 -45.14 -3.91
N THR A 1056 24.30 -45.20 -5.24
CA THR A 1056 24.14 -44.03 -6.15
C THR A 1056 23.06 -43.07 -5.69
N VAL A 1057 21.98 -43.68 -5.20
CA VAL A 1057 20.81 -43.09 -4.56
C VAL A 1057 21.20 -42.16 -3.39
N ARG A 1058 22.19 -42.51 -2.56
CA ARG A 1058 22.64 -41.67 -1.43
C ARG A 1058 23.72 -40.65 -1.83
N ALA A 1059 24.64 -41.04 -2.72
CA ALA A 1059 25.65 -40.12 -3.27
C ALA A 1059 25.02 -38.93 -4.03
N ALA A 1060 23.88 -39.16 -4.70
CA ALA A 1060 23.06 -38.13 -5.34
C ALA A 1060 22.58 -37.04 -4.35
N ALA A 1061 22.04 -37.44 -3.20
CA ALA A 1061 21.45 -36.52 -2.23
C ALA A 1061 22.46 -35.50 -1.66
N LEU A 1062 23.73 -35.87 -1.54
CA LEU A 1062 24.81 -35.02 -1.01
C LEU A 1062 25.14 -33.80 -1.88
N TRP A 1063 24.95 -33.89 -3.19
CA TRP A 1063 25.16 -32.78 -4.13
C TRP A 1063 23.83 -32.08 -4.50
N GLN A 1064 22.70 -32.77 -4.34
CA GLN A 1064 21.38 -32.30 -4.82
C GLN A 1064 20.44 -31.82 -3.72
N GLY A 1065 20.73 -32.12 -2.45
CA GLY A 1065 19.95 -31.71 -1.28
C GLY A 1065 18.55 -32.30 -1.18
N THR A 1066 18.26 -33.41 -1.90
CA THR A 1066 16.97 -34.12 -1.80
C THR A 1066 17.12 -35.64 -1.88
N ASP A 1067 16.21 -36.33 -1.21
CA ASP A 1067 15.98 -37.78 -1.23
C ASP A 1067 14.84 -38.19 -2.19
N GLN A 1068 14.28 -37.25 -2.97
CA GLN A 1068 13.10 -37.53 -3.79
C GLN A 1068 13.43 -38.08 -5.19
N MET A 1069 14.60 -37.72 -5.74
CA MET A 1069 15.17 -38.27 -6.99
C MET A 1069 15.57 -39.75 -6.90
N VAL A 1070 15.50 -40.28 -5.69
CA VAL A 1070 16.34 -41.35 -5.16
C VAL A 1070 15.52 -42.63 -4.90
N LEU A 1071 14.19 -42.51 -4.84
CA LEU A 1071 13.26 -43.65 -4.67
C LEU A 1071 12.56 -44.09 -5.97
N LYS A 1072 12.93 -43.56 -7.14
CA LYS A 1072 12.23 -43.81 -8.42
C LYS A 1072 13.18 -44.24 -9.54
N ASN A 1073 12.91 -45.41 -10.12
CA ASN A 1073 13.77 -46.06 -11.14
C ASN A 1073 13.66 -45.48 -12.57
N ASP A 1074 12.76 -44.53 -12.83
CA ASP A 1074 12.46 -44.04 -14.17
C ASP A 1074 13.18 -42.72 -14.52
N ALA A 1075 13.93 -42.74 -15.62
CA ALA A 1075 14.66 -41.59 -16.14
C ALA A 1075 13.74 -40.43 -16.60
N ARG A 1076 12.49 -40.71 -17.05
CA ARG A 1076 11.54 -39.64 -17.42
C ARG A 1076 11.06 -38.87 -16.20
N THR A 1077 10.82 -39.59 -15.09
CA THR A 1077 10.45 -39.01 -13.80
C THR A 1077 11.60 -38.21 -13.20
N LYS A 1078 12.85 -38.72 -13.26
CA LYS A 1078 14.04 -37.97 -12.80
C LYS A 1078 14.27 -36.66 -13.58
N ALA A 1079 13.92 -36.63 -14.87
CA ALA A 1079 14.06 -35.43 -15.70
C ALA A 1079 13.18 -34.24 -15.26
N LEU A 1080 12.25 -34.42 -14.32
CA LEU A 1080 11.29 -33.41 -13.84
C LEU A 1080 11.64 -32.79 -12.47
N TYR A 1081 12.84 -33.03 -11.93
CA TYR A 1081 13.27 -32.50 -10.63
C TYR A 1081 14.31 -31.38 -10.79
N ARG A 1082 14.40 -30.56 -9.73
CA ARG A 1082 15.39 -29.49 -9.53
C ARG A 1082 16.35 -29.86 -8.41
N THR A 1083 17.59 -29.39 -8.44
CA THR A 1083 18.47 -29.47 -7.26
C THR A 1083 18.13 -28.43 -6.21
N LYS A 1084 18.49 -28.74 -4.95
CA LYS A 1084 18.75 -27.75 -3.91
C LYS A 1084 20.26 -27.59 -3.76
N LYS A 1085 20.70 -26.39 -3.38
CA LYS A 1085 22.11 -26.14 -3.07
C LYS A 1085 22.49 -26.81 -1.74
N THR A 1086 23.53 -27.62 -1.73
CA THR A 1086 24.05 -28.25 -0.49
C THR A 1086 25.33 -27.58 -0.01
N PRO A 1087 25.79 -27.85 1.23
CA PRO A 1087 27.12 -27.42 1.68
C PRO A 1087 28.29 -27.98 0.85
N LEU A 1088 28.05 -28.98 -0.02
CA LEU A 1088 29.06 -29.52 -0.94
C LEU A 1088 28.97 -28.93 -2.36
N ASP A 1089 27.92 -28.18 -2.68
CA ASP A 1089 27.73 -27.55 -3.99
C ASP A 1089 28.85 -26.50 -4.22
N PRO A 1090 29.63 -26.60 -5.30
CA PRO A 1090 30.80 -25.75 -5.52
C PRO A 1090 30.46 -24.33 -5.98
N CYS A 1091 29.21 -24.03 -6.37
CA CYS A 1091 28.85 -22.73 -6.93
C CYS A 1091 28.87 -21.62 -5.85
N PRO A 1092 28.94 -20.34 -6.24
CA PRO A 1092 28.73 -19.23 -5.31
C PRO A 1092 27.30 -19.20 -4.77
N TYR A 1093 27.08 -18.40 -3.73
CA TYR A 1093 25.74 -18.13 -3.19
C TYR A 1093 24.82 -17.53 -4.28
N GLY A 1094 23.56 -17.95 -4.31
CA GLY A 1094 22.60 -17.61 -5.37
C GLY A 1094 22.66 -18.52 -6.61
N TRP A 1095 23.59 -19.47 -6.64
CA TRP A 1095 23.84 -20.34 -7.78
C TRP A 1095 24.06 -21.77 -7.34
N LYS A 1096 23.65 -22.74 -8.14
CA LYS A 1096 23.78 -24.17 -7.86
C LYS A 1096 24.18 -24.93 -9.12
N VAL A 1097 24.62 -26.16 -8.96
CA VAL A 1097 24.86 -27.06 -10.10
C VAL A 1097 23.51 -27.62 -10.60
N PRO A 1098 23.20 -27.53 -11.90
CA PRO A 1098 21.91 -27.97 -12.43
C PRO A 1098 21.72 -29.49 -12.36
N ALA A 1099 20.49 -29.93 -12.10
CA ALA A 1099 20.04 -31.31 -12.21
C ALA A 1099 20.07 -31.80 -13.66
N ALA A 1100 20.54 -33.03 -13.88
CA ALA A 1100 20.38 -33.67 -15.18
C ALA A 1100 18.91 -33.98 -15.42
N GLY A 1101 18.30 -33.27 -16.36
CA GLY A 1101 16.90 -33.40 -16.66
C GLY A 1101 16.37 -32.32 -17.59
N ALA A 1102 15.10 -32.46 -17.95
CA ALA A 1102 14.36 -31.58 -18.84
C ALA A 1102 14.15 -30.17 -18.27
N ILE A 1103 14.29 -29.97 -16.96
CA ILE A 1103 14.03 -28.69 -16.28
C ILE A 1103 15.29 -27.83 -16.10
N GLU A 1104 16.45 -28.42 -15.79
CA GLU A 1104 17.66 -27.64 -15.43
C GLU A 1104 18.81 -27.81 -16.41
N SER A 1105 19.38 -29.00 -16.62
CA SER A 1105 20.48 -29.14 -17.59
C SER A 1105 20.02 -29.09 -19.05
N MET A 1106 18.96 -29.81 -19.47
CA MET A 1106 18.60 -29.90 -20.89
C MET A 1106 18.21 -28.56 -21.56
N PRO A 1107 17.52 -27.59 -20.91
CA PRO A 1107 17.15 -26.34 -21.56
C PRO A 1107 18.34 -25.49 -22.04
N ILE A 1108 19.56 -25.74 -21.54
CA ILE A 1108 20.80 -25.17 -22.09
C ILE A 1108 20.93 -25.44 -23.60
N THR A 1109 20.39 -26.57 -24.08
CA THR A 1109 20.49 -26.98 -25.48
C THR A 1109 19.67 -26.11 -26.44
N ALA A 1110 18.71 -25.34 -25.91
CA ALA A 1110 17.96 -24.33 -26.66
C ALA A 1110 18.60 -22.92 -26.59
N ARG A 1111 19.73 -22.76 -25.87
CA ARG A 1111 20.37 -21.47 -25.62
C ARG A 1111 21.54 -21.23 -26.58
N GLU A 1112 21.27 -20.51 -27.67
CA GLU A 1112 22.29 -20.03 -28.61
C GLU A 1112 22.97 -18.73 -28.17
N ASP A 1113 22.45 -18.10 -27.11
CA ASP A 1113 22.91 -16.82 -26.57
C ASP A 1113 23.97 -16.95 -25.46
N LEU A 1114 24.13 -18.15 -24.89
CA LEU A 1114 25.17 -18.45 -23.91
C LEU A 1114 26.54 -18.56 -24.58
N TYR A 1115 27.57 -18.02 -23.92
CA TYR A 1115 28.92 -18.06 -24.44
C TYR A 1115 29.70 -19.22 -23.83
N LEU A 1116 29.97 -20.23 -24.65
CA LEU A 1116 30.52 -21.51 -24.19
C LEU A 1116 31.98 -21.65 -24.65
N PRO A 1117 32.97 -21.34 -23.79
CA PRO A 1117 34.38 -21.47 -24.16
C PRO A 1117 34.75 -22.94 -24.36
N LEU A 1118 35.74 -23.22 -25.21
CA LEU A 1118 36.32 -24.56 -25.31
C LEU A 1118 36.88 -24.96 -23.94
N SER A 1119 36.58 -26.18 -23.50
CA SER A 1119 36.89 -26.59 -22.12
C SER A 1119 37.29 -28.05 -21.98
N GLY A 1120 36.68 -28.97 -22.74
CA GLY A 1120 37.00 -30.39 -22.62
C GLY A 1120 36.71 -30.96 -21.21
N PHE A 1121 37.36 -32.08 -20.88
CA PHE A 1121 37.31 -32.72 -19.56
C PHE A 1121 38.51 -33.65 -19.33
N PHE A 1122 38.74 -34.04 -18.08
CA PHE A 1122 39.70 -35.09 -17.72
C PHE A 1122 39.01 -36.45 -17.61
N ALA A 1123 39.35 -37.37 -18.51
CA ALA A 1123 38.74 -38.70 -18.54
C ALA A 1123 39.19 -39.55 -17.33
N ALA A 1124 38.23 -40.25 -16.68
CA ALA A 1124 38.46 -41.12 -15.52
C ALA A 1124 39.30 -40.50 -14.38
N GLY A 1125 39.30 -39.17 -14.26
CA GLY A 1125 40.13 -38.42 -13.30
C GLY A 1125 41.65 -38.51 -13.54
N ASN A 1126 42.07 -38.98 -14.72
CA ASN A 1126 43.46 -38.95 -15.13
C ASN A 1126 43.82 -37.53 -15.57
N ILE A 1127 44.59 -36.81 -14.75
CA ILE A 1127 45.08 -35.47 -15.08
C ILE A 1127 45.96 -35.42 -16.35
N ASN A 1128 46.45 -36.58 -16.83
CA ASN A 1128 47.20 -36.68 -18.08
C ASN A 1128 46.32 -36.89 -19.31
N ASP A 1129 45.04 -37.25 -19.13
CA ASP A 1129 44.10 -37.52 -20.22
C ASP A 1129 43.06 -36.40 -20.37
N LEU A 1130 43.57 -35.21 -20.71
CA LEU A 1130 42.79 -34.00 -20.93
C LEU A 1130 42.25 -33.96 -22.37
N ARG A 1131 40.96 -34.25 -22.52
CA ARG A 1131 40.27 -34.31 -23.82
C ARG A 1131 39.75 -32.94 -24.23
N ILE A 1132 40.59 -32.15 -24.89
CA ILE A 1132 40.21 -30.87 -25.54
C ILE A 1132 40.03 -31.02 -27.07
N GLY A 1133 40.47 -32.14 -27.65
CA GLY A 1133 40.27 -32.52 -29.06
C GLY A 1133 41.56 -32.99 -29.74
N PRO A 1134 41.64 -34.21 -30.30
CA PRO A 1134 42.83 -34.74 -30.99
C PRO A 1134 42.77 -34.57 -32.52
N ALA A 1135 43.89 -34.87 -33.19
CA ALA A 1135 44.19 -34.50 -34.57
C ALA A 1135 43.60 -35.39 -35.69
N ASP A 1136 42.98 -36.52 -35.35
CA ASP A 1136 42.86 -37.67 -36.25
C ASP A 1136 41.59 -38.53 -36.10
N SER A 1137 40.71 -38.26 -35.13
CA SER A 1137 39.64 -39.21 -34.73
C SER A 1137 38.21 -38.64 -34.54
N GLY A 1138 37.92 -37.44 -35.08
CA GLY A 1138 36.53 -37.01 -35.35
C GLY A 1138 35.67 -36.54 -34.15
N ILE A 1139 36.19 -36.52 -32.92
CA ILE A 1139 35.51 -35.87 -31.78
C ILE A 1139 35.93 -34.38 -31.74
N GLY A 1140 35.20 -33.54 -32.48
CA GLY A 1140 35.58 -32.15 -32.73
C GLY A 1140 35.25 -31.14 -31.61
N ARG A 1141 36.05 -30.07 -31.55
CA ARG A 1141 35.88 -28.78 -30.82
C ARG A 1141 34.59 -28.68 -29.99
N PHE A 1142 34.67 -28.92 -28.68
CA PHE A 1142 33.48 -28.91 -27.81
C PHE A 1142 33.68 -28.22 -26.45
N SER A 1143 32.56 -27.78 -25.88
CA SER A 1143 32.45 -27.35 -24.48
C SER A 1143 31.67 -28.41 -23.71
N ALA A 1144 32.18 -28.91 -22.60
CA ALA A 1144 31.51 -29.92 -21.77
C ALA A 1144 31.06 -29.35 -20.42
N PHE A 1145 29.92 -29.84 -19.94
CA PHE A 1145 29.28 -29.40 -18.70
C PHE A 1145 28.88 -30.59 -17.82
N HIS A 1146 29.19 -30.46 -16.54
CA HIS A 1146 28.83 -31.37 -15.46
C HIS A 1146 27.42 -31.07 -14.94
N SER A 1147 26.74 -32.09 -14.44
CA SER A 1147 25.43 -31.98 -13.77
C SER A 1147 25.46 -32.55 -12.37
N ALA A 1148 24.59 -32.06 -11.50
CA ALA A 1148 24.46 -32.49 -10.12
C ALA A 1148 23.92 -33.91 -9.94
N THR A 1149 23.23 -34.44 -10.96
CA THR A 1149 22.53 -35.73 -10.86
C THR A 1149 23.05 -36.74 -11.88
N PRO A 1150 23.15 -38.04 -11.51
CA PRO A 1150 23.30 -39.10 -12.49
C PRO A 1150 21.98 -39.27 -13.25
N TYR A 1151 22.06 -39.64 -14.53
CA TYR A 1151 20.88 -39.82 -15.38
C TYR A 1151 20.06 -41.08 -15.05
N SER A 1152 20.66 -42.05 -14.33
CA SER A 1152 20.05 -43.33 -14.01
C SER A 1152 20.57 -43.86 -12.65
N ASN A 1153 20.25 -45.11 -12.29
CA ASN A 1153 20.68 -45.71 -11.01
C ASN A 1153 22.13 -46.28 -11.03
N VAL A 1154 22.82 -46.18 -12.16
CA VAL A 1154 24.24 -46.52 -12.32
C VAL A 1154 25.05 -45.23 -12.52
N ASP A 1155 26.37 -45.31 -12.38
CA ASP A 1155 27.35 -44.19 -12.35
C ASP A 1155 27.55 -43.45 -13.70
N TYR A 1156 26.45 -43.18 -14.41
CA TYR A 1156 26.36 -42.31 -15.57
C TYR A 1156 26.07 -40.87 -15.12
N SER A 1157 27.13 -40.10 -14.85
CA SER A 1157 27.03 -38.64 -14.88
C SER A 1157 26.86 -38.20 -16.35
N PRO A 1158 25.73 -37.58 -16.73
CA PRO A 1158 25.47 -37.22 -18.12
C PRO A 1158 26.31 -36.01 -18.52
N LEU A 1159 27.21 -36.23 -19.47
CA LEU A 1159 28.00 -35.17 -20.08
C LEU A 1159 27.15 -34.44 -21.13
N TYR A 1160 26.81 -33.18 -20.88
CA TYR A 1160 26.23 -32.30 -21.90
C TYR A 1160 27.37 -31.61 -22.63
N PHE A 1161 27.35 -31.60 -23.97
CA PHE A 1161 28.36 -30.88 -24.73
C PHE A 1161 27.83 -30.16 -25.97
N ARG A 1162 28.35 -28.95 -26.17
CA ARG A 1162 28.14 -28.16 -27.38
C ARG A 1162 29.25 -28.53 -28.36
N LEU A 1163 28.90 -29.19 -29.46
CA LEU A 1163 29.79 -29.37 -30.61
C LEU A 1163 29.81 -28.07 -31.41
N HIS A 1164 30.94 -27.37 -31.39
CA HIS A 1164 31.11 -26.12 -32.14
C HIS A 1164 31.26 -26.40 -33.63
N TRP A 1165 31.80 -27.55 -34.03
CA TRP A 1165 31.71 -28.03 -35.41
C TRP A 1165 30.28 -28.53 -35.67
N GLY A 1166 29.56 -27.85 -36.57
CA GLY A 1166 28.17 -28.15 -36.91
C GLY A 1166 27.12 -27.45 -36.03
N ASN A 1167 27.54 -26.62 -35.08
CA ASN A 1167 26.66 -25.82 -34.21
C ASN A 1167 25.57 -26.68 -33.50
N ALA A 1168 25.94 -27.88 -33.08
CA ALA A 1168 25.01 -28.91 -32.60
C ALA A 1168 25.17 -29.16 -31.10
N TRP A 1169 24.07 -29.41 -30.39
CA TRP A 1169 24.13 -29.96 -29.05
C TRP A 1169 24.10 -31.48 -29.12
N ALA A 1170 24.93 -32.11 -28.30
CA ALA A 1170 24.93 -33.55 -28.10
C ALA A 1170 24.87 -33.88 -26.61
N TYR A 1171 24.13 -34.94 -26.31
CA TYR A 1171 24.11 -35.61 -25.03
C TYR A 1171 24.39 -37.08 -25.33
N ILE A 1172 25.28 -37.73 -24.56
CA ILE A 1172 25.58 -39.15 -24.74
C ILE A 1172 25.04 -39.96 -23.57
N TYR A 1173 24.28 -41.00 -23.89
CA TYR A 1173 23.90 -42.06 -22.94
C TYR A 1173 24.60 -43.40 -23.25
N THR A 1174 25.30 -43.48 -24.40
CA THR A 1174 26.16 -44.56 -24.92
C THR A 1174 27.14 -43.94 -25.94
N ASN A 1175 28.27 -44.51 -26.36
CA ASN A 1175 29.01 -45.72 -25.95
C ASN A 1175 30.51 -45.51 -26.25
N GLY A 1176 31.43 -45.84 -25.33
CA GLY A 1176 32.88 -45.68 -25.51
C GLY A 1176 33.64 -45.62 -24.18
N ASP A 1177 34.88 -45.08 -24.19
CA ASP A 1177 35.68 -44.75 -22.97
C ASP A 1177 34.95 -43.77 -22.04
N LEU A 1178 34.04 -42.98 -22.59
CA LEU A 1178 33.22 -41.99 -21.88
C LEU A 1178 32.11 -42.61 -21.03
N ARG A 1179 32.05 -43.95 -20.91
CA ARG A 1179 30.93 -44.64 -20.27
C ARG A 1179 30.86 -44.47 -18.74
N ARG A 1180 31.95 -44.33 -17.97
CA ARG A 1180 31.90 -44.59 -16.50
C ARG A 1180 32.82 -43.73 -15.62
N CYS A 1181 32.53 -42.43 -15.42
CA CYS A 1181 33.48 -41.54 -14.73
C CYS A 1181 32.88 -40.50 -13.76
N MET A 1182 32.32 -40.92 -12.60
CA MET A 1182 32.09 -39.96 -11.49
C MET A 1182 33.40 -39.31 -10.98
N ALA A 1183 34.53 -40.01 -11.12
CA ALA A 1183 35.86 -39.45 -10.88
C ALA A 1183 36.38 -38.58 -12.05
N GLY A 1184 35.65 -38.43 -13.15
CA GLY A 1184 36.01 -37.48 -14.21
C GLY A 1184 35.94 -36.04 -13.68
N ALA A 1185 36.88 -35.19 -14.10
CA ALA A 1185 36.84 -33.77 -13.73
C ALA A 1185 36.32 -32.96 -14.94
N VAL A 1186 35.17 -32.31 -14.75
CA VAL A 1186 34.39 -31.65 -15.83
C VAL A 1186 34.03 -30.22 -15.40
N PRO A 1187 33.98 -29.24 -16.31
CA PRO A 1187 33.53 -27.88 -16.01
C PRO A 1187 32.05 -27.82 -15.59
N ILE A 1188 31.70 -26.81 -14.80
CA ILE A 1188 30.31 -26.56 -14.36
C ILE A 1188 29.79 -25.28 -15.04
N LEU A 1189 28.54 -25.31 -15.53
CA LEU A 1189 27.78 -24.09 -15.81
C LEU A 1189 26.68 -23.93 -14.75
N PRO A 1190 26.79 -22.97 -13.81
CA PRO A 1190 25.81 -22.78 -12.75
C PRO A 1190 24.45 -22.30 -13.26
N ILE A 1191 23.39 -22.71 -12.56
CA ILE A 1191 22.02 -22.21 -12.71
C ILE A 1191 21.62 -21.44 -11.43
N GLU A 1192 20.72 -20.48 -11.55
CA GLU A 1192 20.19 -19.68 -10.45
C GLU A 1192 19.54 -20.57 -9.37
N CYS A 1193 19.82 -20.27 -8.10
CA CYS A 1193 19.25 -20.95 -6.94
C CYS A 1193 18.03 -20.16 -6.44
N GLU A 1194 16.86 -20.79 -6.49
CA GLU A 1194 15.57 -20.15 -6.19
C GLU A 1194 15.38 -19.84 -4.70
N ASP A 1195 16.15 -20.49 -3.83
CA ASP A 1195 16.15 -20.28 -2.37
C ASP A 1195 17.14 -19.17 -1.92
N GLU A 1196 17.98 -18.64 -2.83
CA GLU A 1196 19.08 -17.71 -2.54
C GLU A 1196 19.07 -16.47 -3.47
N THR A 1197 17.89 -15.93 -3.76
CA THR A 1197 17.68 -14.91 -4.80
C THR A 1197 18.32 -13.53 -4.51
N ASP A 1198 18.79 -13.30 -3.29
CA ASP A 1198 19.33 -12.02 -2.83
C ASP A 1198 20.86 -11.90 -3.00
N TYR A 1199 21.49 -12.84 -3.71
CA TYR A 1199 22.94 -12.93 -3.92
C TYR A 1199 23.65 -11.65 -4.39
N LEU A 1200 22.94 -10.77 -5.11
CA LEU A 1200 23.46 -9.47 -5.53
C LEU A 1200 23.88 -8.60 -4.33
N ASN A 1201 23.20 -8.72 -3.20
CA ASN A 1201 23.44 -7.96 -1.96
C ASN A 1201 24.85 -8.17 -1.38
N TYR A 1202 25.52 -9.27 -1.73
CA TYR A 1202 26.86 -9.62 -1.26
C TYR A 1202 27.99 -9.18 -2.22
N THR A 1203 27.63 -8.48 -3.30
CA THR A 1203 28.57 -7.72 -4.16
C THR A 1203 28.76 -6.31 -3.60
N GLU A 1204 29.83 -5.62 -4.00
CA GLU A 1204 30.04 -4.22 -3.60
C GLU A 1204 28.94 -3.30 -4.16
N GLU A 1205 28.52 -3.50 -5.41
CA GLU A 1205 27.49 -2.72 -6.07
C GLU A 1205 26.11 -2.96 -5.44
N GLY A 1206 25.75 -4.21 -5.15
CA GLY A 1206 24.48 -4.55 -4.49
C GLY A 1206 24.46 -4.08 -3.04
N PHE A 1207 25.56 -4.21 -2.31
CA PHE A 1207 25.70 -3.60 -0.99
C PHE A 1207 25.49 -2.09 -1.06
N LYS A 1208 26.14 -1.40 -2.01
CA LYS A 1208 25.98 0.05 -2.19
C LYS A 1208 24.55 0.44 -2.59
N SER A 1209 23.90 -0.37 -3.42
CA SER A 1209 22.52 -0.17 -3.86
C SER A 1209 21.51 -0.32 -2.72
N LEU A 1210 21.65 -1.31 -1.84
CA LEU A 1210 20.76 -1.50 -0.68
C LEU A 1210 20.71 -0.26 0.23
N HIS A 1211 21.84 0.45 0.33
CA HIS A 1211 21.98 1.62 1.19
C HIS A 1211 21.64 2.95 0.46
N ASN A 1212 21.29 2.91 -0.83
CA ASN A 1212 21.09 4.04 -1.76
C ASN A 1212 22.20 5.10 -1.65
N ILE A 1213 23.37 4.83 -2.24
CA ILE A 1213 24.48 5.79 -2.33
C ILE A 1213 24.50 6.41 -3.74
N PHE A 1214 23.33 6.89 -4.18
CA PHE A 1214 23.08 7.64 -5.39
C PHE A 1214 22.04 8.73 -5.08
#